data_AF-A0A1F6JWA6-F1
#
_entry.id   AF-A0A1F6JWA6-F1
#
_cell.length_a   1.000
_cell.length_b   1.000
_cell.length_c   1.000
_cell.angle_alpha   90.00
_cell.angle_beta   90.00
_cell.angle_gamma   90.00
#
_symmetry.space_group_name_H-M   'P 1'
#
loop_
_entity.id
_entity.type
_entity.pdbx_description
1 polymer ?
#
loop_
_entity_poly.entity_id
_entity_poly.type
_entity_poly.pdbx_seq_one_letter_code
_entity_poly.pdbx_strand_id
1 'polypeptide(L)'
;MKLPLLPFLEKKESREYFLALVLRNEKVNAVFFEESLGKVSVLGKHSEYFENSIEQVSLEELLGILDKAISTAEQSLPENVETVKTIFGVKGSWVEDNKIKKDYLLKLKRISDELGLVPIGFLVAFEAIVHLLQKEEGAPVTAILVETGEKYVSVAHIKAGKIIESKTSEIIESPAQTVDNLLKHFSSSEILPSRIIIFNGDEDESQEFINHRWSKSLPFLHLPQATTLPFEFDSGAVLFGAAQQMGFEVLEDGISEIPPDSLALGGAGKKEEIQKTEGKKELEDEAVTDKIKKIPDETSAEYFGFAEGKDILKEPLPKEKIPQDIGQKELKEKIEDLPAGKAGIPEELPLPLNALMILDGLKSVSEKLLNILKKLSTEKLATGILRGGKGIIIPAVLIFLIFILAIVYLFTNKASVVLNIDGKTTDKTQNVTFSQKPTDPLKNIIQGEFVSVSEDGTISTQSTGKKEVGTNAKGTVTVFNNAPSSQTLSKETTITSSNGLDFTLDKSVTVSSASGDIFSGTTPGKTSVSATAKQIGQEYNLPSNTKFSILGSTTMAAKNDNPFSGGTKKEITVVSKDDIAKLLEDLPKNLEQKAKDDLSKKVSDDKVLLPVFISRTISKKDFDKDTGDEAKQVTLKGSVNFGGIAYKKSDSTSFANELLKTSISADLTVDPNNIKIKVKDIKENKNKEVNTNITIVGTLVPKIDEEKLSKQISGKSFKKAEEILERLPQVSGVDINLSFNIPFFPKRLPFSSKNVKITTKING
;
A
#
# COMPACT_ATOMS: atom_id res chain seq x y z
N MET A 1 -45.21 -51.28 1.13
CA MET A 1 -45.04 -49.91 0.61
C MET A 1 -43.72 -49.37 1.16
N LYS A 2 -42.72 -49.16 0.30
CA LYS A 2 -41.46 -48.48 0.64
C LYS A 2 -41.62 -47.02 0.25
N LEU A 3 -41.48 -46.11 1.21
CA LEU A 3 -41.39 -44.66 0.94
C LEU A 3 -40.06 -44.36 0.21
N PRO A 4 -40.06 -43.42 -0.75
CA PRO A 4 -38.83 -43.01 -1.43
C PRO A 4 -37.96 -42.16 -0.49
N LEU A 5 -36.65 -42.33 -0.60
CA LEU A 5 -35.66 -41.50 0.08
C LEU A 5 -35.75 -40.06 -0.44
N LEU A 6 -35.94 -39.12 0.48
CA LEU A 6 -35.80 -37.68 0.23
C LEU A 6 -34.33 -37.37 -0.15
N PRO A 7 -34.07 -36.54 -1.19
CA PRO A 7 -32.73 -36.08 -1.49
C PRO A 7 -32.35 -35.01 -0.47
N PHE A 8 -31.55 -35.41 0.53
CA PHE A 8 -31.09 -34.51 1.59
C PHE A 8 -29.88 -33.72 1.09
N LEU A 9 -30.07 -32.42 0.90
CA LEU A 9 -29.10 -31.32 0.87
C LEU A 9 -27.63 -31.69 0.54
N GLU A 10 -27.27 -31.62 -0.73
CA GLU A 10 -25.94 -31.13 -1.09
C GLU A 10 -25.90 -29.65 -0.68
N LYS A 11 -25.04 -29.31 0.28
CA LYS A 11 -24.77 -27.94 0.66
C LYS A 11 -24.08 -27.28 -0.55
N LYS A 12 -24.85 -26.57 -1.37
CA LYS A 12 -24.38 -25.83 -2.54
C LYS A 12 -23.23 -24.93 -2.08
N GLU A 13 -21.99 -25.27 -2.41
CA GLU A 13 -20.84 -24.41 -2.18
C GLU A 13 -21.11 -23.08 -2.89
N SER A 14 -21.14 -21.99 -2.13
CA SER A 14 -21.38 -20.65 -2.68
C SER A 14 -20.09 -20.20 -3.36
N ARG A 15 -20.00 -20.43 -4.67
CA ARG A 15 -18.93 -19.90 -5.52
C ARG A 15 -19.18 -18.41 -5.71
N GLU A 16 -18.20 -17.58 -5.35
CA GLU A 16 -18.24 -16.15 -5.64
C GLU A 16 -17.46 -15.85 -6.91
N TYR A 17 -18.03 -15.02 -7.78
CA TYR A 17 -17.42 -14.62 -9.04
C TYR A 17 -17.06 -13.14 -8.99
N PHE A 18 -15.88 -12.84 -9.52
CA PHE A 18 -15.31 -11.50 -9.52
C PHE A 18 -14.84 -11.12 -10.91
N LEU A 19 -14.88 -9.83 -11.19
CA LEU A 19 -14.33 -9.21 -12.40
C LEU A 19 -13.20 -8.26 -12.00
N ALA A 20 -12.00 -8.54 -12.48
CA ALA A 20 -10.94 -7.53 -12.53
C ALA A 20 -11.04 -6.80 -13.87
N LEU A 21 -11.36 -5.52 -13.83
CA LEU A 21 -11.43 -4.66 -15.02
C LEU A 21 -10.24 -3.69 -15.00
N VAL A 22 -9.21 -4.02 -15.78
CA VAL A 22 -7.93 -3.30 -15.81
C VAL A 22 -7.95 -2.27 -16.92
N LEU A 23 -8.01 -1.01 -16.53
CA LEU A 23 -8.09 0.16 -17.41
C LEU A 23 -6.69 0.73 -17.64
N ARG A 24 -6.16 0.55 -18.85
CA ARG A 24 -4.85 1.06 -19.30
C ARG A 24 -5.03 2.19 -20.30
N ASN A 25 -3.91 2.74 -20.78
CA ASN A 25 -3.94 3.91 -21.65
C ASN A 25 -4.68 3.64 -22.96
N GLU A 26 -4.39 2.51 -23.61
CA GLU A 26 -4.91 2.12 -24.93
C GLU A 26 -5.75 0.86 -24.91
N LYS A 27 -5.88 0.19 -23.76
CA LYS A 27 -6.64 -1.06 -23.66
C LYS A 27 -7.37 -1.21 -22.34
N VAL A 28 -8.38 -2.06 -22.38
CA VAL A 28 -9.02 -2.63 -21.20
C VAL A 28 -8.81 -4.14 -21.22
N ASN A 29 -8.49 -4.72 -20.06
CA ASN A 29 -8.51 -6.17 -19.88
C ASN A 29 -9.63 -6.51 -18.89
N ALA A 30 -10.55 -7.38 -19.29
CA ALA A 30 -11.58 -7.95 -18.43
C ALA A 30 -11.17 -9.37 -18.04
N VAL A 31 -11.05 -9.65 -16.75
CA VAL A 31 -10.69 -10.98 -16.24
C VAL A 31 -11.70 -11.44 -15.20
N PHE A 32 -12.40 -12.52 -15.50
CA PHE A 32 -13.28 -13.19 -14.57
C PHE A 32 -12.54 -14.27 -13.81
N PHE A 33 -12.79 -14.32 -12.52
CA PHE A 33 -12.25 -15.35 -11.64
C PHE A 33 -13.28 -15.83 -10.63
N GLU A 34 -13.19 -17.12 -10.32
CA GLU A 34 -13.95 -17.79 -9.28
C GLU A 34 -13.09 -17.89 -8.03
N GLU A 35 -13.71 -17.62 -6.89
CA GLU A 35 -13.18 -17.99 -5.58
C GLU A 35 -13.90 -19.24 -5.08
N SER A 36 -13.10 -20.24 -4.71
CA SER A 36 -13.58 -21.45 -4.05
C SER A 36 -12.58 -21.90 -3.00
N LEU A 37 -13.04 -22.03 -1.75
CA LEU A 37 -12.24 -22.52 -0.61
C LEU A 37 -10.93 -21.74 -0.38
N GLY A 38 -10.95 -20.42 -0.58
CA GLY A 38 -9.81 -19.52 -0.43
C GLY A 38 -8.86 -19.55 -1.61
N LYS A 39 -9.21 -20.22 -2.72
CA LYS A 39 -8.38 -20.30 -3.94
C LYS A 39 -9.04 -19.57 -5.10
N VAL A 40 -8.22 -18.85 -5.86
CA VAL A 40 -8.65 -18.11 -7.06
C VAL A 40 -8.29 -18.90 -8.32
N SER A 41 -9.29 -19.10 -9.20
CA SER A 41 -9.10 -19.64 -10.55
C SER A 41 -9.64 -18.68 -11.60
N VAL A 42 -8.82 -18.35 -12.61
CA VAL A 42 -9.25 -17.56 -13.77
C VAL A 42 -10.20 -18.39 -14.62
N LEU A 43 -11.37 -17.84 -14.94
CA LEU A 43 -12.40 -18.49 -15.75
C LEU A 43 -12.41 -17.99 -17.19
N GLY A 44 -12.30 -16.68 -17.37
CA GLY A 44 -12.38 -16.03 -18.67
C GLY A 44 -11.61 -14.74 -18.68
N LYS A 45 -11.01 -14.41 -19.82
CA LYS A 45 -10.27 -13.16 -20.02
C LYS A 45 -10.44 -12.66 -21.44
N HIS A 46 -10.50 -11.34 -21.59
CA HIS A 46 -10.51 -10.71 -22.90
C HIS A 46 -9.96 -9.28 -22.82
N SER A 47 -9.29 -8.86 -23.89
CA SER A 47 -8.69 -7.54 -24.01
C SER A 47 -9.28 -6.80 -25.21
N GLU A 48 -9.66 -5.54 -25.02
CA GLU A 48 -10.11 -4.65 -26.09
C GLU A 48 -9.30 -3.35 -26.08
N TYR A 49 -9.17 -2.73 -27.25
CA TYR A 49 -8.33 -1.55 -27.45
C TYR A 49 -9.18 -0.30 -27.73
N PHE A 50 -8.73 0.84 -27.22
CA PHE A 50 -9.30 2.15 -27.51
C PHE A 50 -8.73 2.67 -28.84
N GLU A 51 -9.51 3.41 -29.62
CA GLU A 51 -8.99 4.03 -30.84
C GLU A 51 -7.88 5.06 -30.52
N ASN A 52 -7.99 5.76 -29.38
CA ASN A 52 -7.00 6.75 -28.95
C ASN A 52 -6.48 6.42 -27.54
N SER A 53 -6.95 7.14 -26.52
CA SER A 53 -6.64 6.83 -25.12
C SER A 53 -7.90 6.84 -24.29
N ILE A 54 -7.85 6.13 -23.16
CA ILE A 54 -8.93 6.14 -22.16
C ILE A 54 -9.25 7.56 -21.64
N GLU A 55 -8.32 8.51 -21.75
CA GLU A 55 -8.55 9.92 -21.43
C GLU A 55 -9.31 10.68 -22.53
N GLN A 56 -9.14 10.32 -23.80
CA GLN A 56 -9.68 11.06 -24.94
C GLN A 56 -10.97 10.43 -25.52
N VAL A 57 -11.21 9.15 -25.24
CA VAL A 57 -12.37 8.39 -25.72
C VAL A 57 -13.69 8.99 -25.19
N SER A 58 -14.73 9.01 -26.05
CA SER A 58 -16.08 9.42 -25.65
C SER A 58 -16.70 8.43 -24.66
N LEU A 59 -17.71 8.86 -23.88
CA LEU A 59 -18.36 7.96 -22.92
C LEU A 59 -19.09 6.80 -23.61
N GLU A 60 -19.73 7.05 -24.75
CA GLU A 60 -20.47 6.04 -25.53
C GLU A 60 -19.52 4.97 -26.08
N GLU A 61 -18.42 5.39 -26.69
CA GLU A 61 -17.38 4.49 -27.20
C GLU A 61 -16.71 3.70 -26.07
N LEU A 62 -16.42 4.36 -24.94
CA LEU A 62 -15.88 3.70 -23.77
C LEU A 62 -16.81 2.60 -23.26
N LEU A 63 -18.11 2.90 -23.08
CA LEU A 63 -19.08 1.90 -22.63
C LEU A 63 -19.18 0.74 -23.61
N GLY A 64 -19.18 1.00 -24.92
CA GLY A 64 -19.21 -0.06 -25.94
C GLY A 64 -17.97 -0.96 -25.91
N ILE A 65 -16.78 -0.38 -25.71
CA ILE A 65 -15.52 -1.15 -25.62
C ILE A 65 -15.49 -1.99 -24.33
N LEU A 66 -15.90 -1.41 -23.19
CA LEU A 66 -15.95 -2.11 -21.92
C LEU A 66 -16.99 -3.24 -21.94
N ASP A 67 -18.19 -2.98 -22.47
CA ASP A 67 -19.26 -3.97 -22.63
C ASP A 67 -18.79 -5.15 -23.49
N LYS A 68 -18.13 -4.86 -24.62
CA LYS A 68 -17.55 -5.89 -25.49
C LYS A 68 -16.48 -6.72 -24.76
N ALA A 69 -15.61 -6.05 -24.01
CA ALA A 69 -14.56 -6.75 -23.25
C ALA A 69 -15.14 -7.67 -22.18
N ILE A 70 -16.12 -7.17 -21.42
CA ILE A 70 -16.79 -7.91 -20.35
C ILE A 70 -17.61 -9.06 -20.94
N SER A 71 -18.49 -8.79 -21.90
CA SER A 71 -19.36 -9.79 -22.52
C SER A 71 -18.59 -10.92 -23.19
N THR A 72 -17.40 -10.64 -23.76
CA THR A 72 -16.55 -11.67 -24.37
C THR A 72 -15.87 -12.53 -23.31
N ALA A 73 -15.32 -11.91 -22.26
CA ALA A 73 -14.73 -12.65 -21.14
C ALA A 73 -15.78 -13.46 -20.36
N GLU A 74 -17.03 -12.99 -20.33
CA GLU A 74 -18.15 -13.60 -19.62
C GLU A 74 -18.62 -14.92 -20.27
N GLN A 75 -18.34 -15.15 -21.55
CA GLN A 75 -18.73 -16.40 -22.24
C GLN A 75 -18.15 -17.67 -21.60
N SER A 76 -17.10 -17.53 -20.79
CA SER A 76 -16.45 -18.64 -20.07
C SER A 76 -17.08 -18.93 -18.70
N LEU A 77 -18.11 -18.17 -18.28
CA LEU A 77 -18.78 -18.34 -16.99
C LEU A 77 -19.94 -19.35 -17.06
N PRO A 78 -20.27 -20.05 -15.96
CA PRO A 78 -21.45 -20.90 -15.88
C PRO A 78 -22.76 -20.10 -16.01
N GLU A 79 -23.79 -20.69 -16.63
CA GLU A 79 -25.13 -20.08 -16.71
C GLU A 79 -25.71 -19.85 -15.30
N ASN A 80 -26.24 -18.63 -15.05
CA ASN A 80 -26.82 -18.11 -13.78
C ASN A 80 -25.89 -17.37 -12.79
N VAL A 81 -24.90 -16.61 -13.26
CA VAL A 81 -24.16 -15.65 -12.41
C VAL A 81 -24.88 -14.30 -12.45
N GLU A 82 -25.61 -13.93 -11.38
CA GLU A 82 -26.44 -12.71 -11.34
C GLU A 82 -25.69 -11.45 -10.89
N THR A 83 -24.60 -11.59 -10.13
CA THR A 83 -23.85 -10.44 -9.60
C THR A 83 -22.36 -10.69 -9.64
N VAL A 84 -21.62 -9.78 -10.27
CA VAL A 84 -20.17 -9.86 -10.39
C VAL A 84 -19.57 -8.67 -9.66
N LYS A 85 -18.91 -8.95 -8.54
CA LYS A 85 -18.17 -7.93 -7.79
C LYS A 85 -16.98 -7.49 -8.63
N THR A 86 -16.82 -6.18 -8.83
CA THR A 86 -15.84 -5.60 -9.75
C THR A 86 -14.70 -4.90 -9.01
N ILE A 87 -13.48 -5.20 -9.43
CA ILE A 87 -12.25 -4.55 -8.96
C ILE A 87 -11.64 -3.80 -10.13
N PHE A 88 -11.46 -2.50 -9.96
CA PHE A 88 -10.88 -1.66 -11.00
C PHE A 88 -9.36 -1.61 -10.90
N GLY A 89 -8.65 -2.08 -11.92
CA GLY A 89 -7.23 -1.78 -12.11
C GLY A 89 -7.10 -0.42 -12.78
N VAL A 90 -6.53 0.59 -12.13
CA VAL A 90 -6.45 1.97 -12.65
C VAL A 90 -5.01 2.44 -12.84
N LYS A 91 -4.85 3.49 -13.66
CA LYS A 91 -3.58 4.19 -13.86
C LYS A 91 -3.20 4.98 -12.60
N GLY A 92 -1.90 5.05 -12.29
CA GLY A 92 -1.41 5.84 -11.14
C GLY A 92 -1.76 7.32 -11.24
N SER A 93 -1.84 7.89 -12.45
CA SER A 93 -2.24 9.28 -12.67
C SER A 93 -3.68 9.60 -12.25
N TRP A 94 -4.53 8.57 -12.10
CA TRP A 94 -5.92 8.70 -11.67
C TRP A 94 -6.08 8.74 -10.15
N VAL A 95 -4.99 8.51 -9.40
CA VAL A 95 -5.01 8.36 -7.94
C VAL A 95 -4.18 9.45 -7.28
N GLU A 96 -4.66 9.97 -6.14
CA GLU A 96 -3.98 10.93 -5.28
C GLU A 96 -4.35 10.62 -3.82
N ASP A 97 -3.38 10.56 -2.91
CA ASP A 97 -3.59 10.22 -1.49
C ASP A 97 -4.40 8.92 -1.26
N ASN A 98 -4.10 7.87 -2.03
CA ASN A 98 -4.81 6.57 -2.02
C ASN A 98 -6.31 6.66 -2.36
N LYS A 99 -6.74 7.72 -3.05
CA LYS A 99 -8.11 7.91 -3.52
C LYS A 99 -8.13 8.20 -5.02
N ILE A 100 -9.14 7.71 -5.71
CA ILE A 100 -9.36 8.05 -7.12
C ILE A 100 -9.76 9.54 -7.18
N LYS A 101 -9.09 10.31 -8.06
CA LYS A 101 -9.42 11.71 -8.29
C LYS A 101 -10.87 11.85 -8.73
N LYS A 102 -11.52 12.94 -8.31
CA LYS A 102 -12.97 13.15 -8.44
C LYS A 102 -13.50 12.93 -9.87
N ASP A 103 -12.79 13.43 -10.88
CA ASP A 103 -13.22 13.35 -12.27
C ASP A 103 -13.26 11.90 -12.79
N TYR A 104 -12.26 11.09 -12.42
CA TYR A 104 -12.21 9.67 -12.78
C TYR A 104 -13.15 8.83 -11.92
N LEU A 105 -13.37 9.20 -10.65
CA LEU A 105 -14.35 8.54 -9.80
C LEU A 105 -15.77 8.66 -10.38
N LEU A 106 -16.14 9.85 -10.87
CA LEU A 106 -17.42 10.05 -11.55
C LEU A 106 -17.53 9.22 -12.83
N LYS A 107 -16.43 9.10 -13.59
CA LYS A 107 -16.35 8.27 -14.80
C LYS A 107 -16.59 6.79 -14.47
N LEU A 108 -15.92 6.26 -13.44
CA LEU A 108 -16.07 4.86 -12.99
C LEU A 108 -17.46 4.58 -12.41
N LYS A 109 -18.08 5.53 -11.71
CA LYS A 109 -19.47 5.38 -11.24
C LYS A 109 -20.44 5.22 -12.41
N ARG A 110 -20.35 6.09 -13.42
CA ARG A 110 -21.20 5.97 -14.62
C ARG A 110 -21.01 4.65 -15.35
N ILE A 111 -19.76 4.21 -15.50
CA ILE A 111 -19.46 2.89 -16.08
C ILE A 111 -20.12 1.78 -15.27
N SER A 112 -20.06 1.88 -13.94
CA SER A 112 -20.66 0.87 -13.05
C SER A 112 -22.18 0.86 -13.15
N ASP A 113 -22.80 2.03 -13.17
CA ASP A 113 -24.26 2.17 -13.27
C ASP A 113 -24.79 1.65 -14.62
N GLU A 114 -24.12 2.00 -15.73
CA GLU A 114 -24.56 1.66 -17.09
C GLU A 114 -24.28 0.20 -17.46
N LEU A 115 -23.19 -0.39 -16.95
CA LEU A 115 -22.81 -1.79 -17.22
C LEU A 115 -23.24 -2.75 -16.10
N GLY A 116 -23.99 -2.28 -15.09
CA GLY A 116 -24.47 -3.11 -13.98
C GLY A 116 -23.36 -3.70 -13.10
N LEU A 117 -22.22 -3.01 -12.98
CA LEU A 117 -21.07 -3.47 -12.20
C LEU A 117 -21.21 -3.09 -10.73
N VAL A 118 -20.74 -3.97 -9.84
CA VAL A 118 -20.73 -3.73 -8.39
C VAL A 118 -19.29 -3.44 -7.95
N PRO A 119 -18.82 -2.18 -7.95
CA PRO A 119 -17.46 -1.84 -7.52
C PRO A 119 -17.24 -2.20 -6.05
N ILE A 120 -16.23 -3.03 -5.79
CA ILE A 120 -15.79 -3.37 -4.42
C ILE A 120 -14.44 -2.74 -4.04
N GLY A 121 -13.68 -2.26 -5.02
CA GLY A 121 -12.38 -1.63 -4.77
C GLY A 121 -11.62 -1.28 -6.05
N PHE A 122 -10.40 -0.77 -5.87
CA PHE A 122 -9.48 -0.52 -6.98
C PHE A 122 -8.02 -0.79 -6.58
N LEU A 123 -7.19 -1.04 -7.58
CA LEU A 123 -5.74 -1.21 -7.46
C LEU A 123 -5.03 -0.33 -8.49
N VAL A 124 -3.89 0.23 -8.12
CA VAL A 124 -3.01 0.92 -9.08
C VAL A 124 -2.20 -0.12 -9.81
N ALA A 125 -2.38 -0.24 -11.13
CA ALA A 125 -1.84 -1.37 -11.89
C ALA A 125 -0.29 -1.46 -11.89
N PHE A 126 0.44 -0.33 -11.95
CA PHE A 126 1.91 -0.38 -11.79
C PHE A 126 2.32 -0.84 -10.38
N GLU A 127 1.58 -0.47 -9.32
CA GLU A 127 1.87 -0.93 -7.97
C GLU A 127 1.61 -2.42 -7.82
N ALA A 128 0.53 -2.91 -8.43
CA ALA A 128 0.20 -4.33 -8.48
C ALA A 128 1.31 -5.15 -9.17
N ILE A 129 1.80 -4.69 -10.33
CA ILE A 129 2.92 -5.31 -11.06
C ILE A 129 4.18 -5.34 -10.19
N VAL A 130 4.53 -4.21 -9.57
CA VAL A 130 5.70 -4.11 -8.69
C VAL A 130 5.58 -5.04 -7.50
N HIS A 131 4.38 -5.17 -6.93
CA HIS A 131 4.11 -6.06 -5.81
C HIS A 131 4.23 -7.54 -6.21
N LEU A 132 3.72 -7.93 -7.37
CA LEU A 132 3.88 -9.29 -7.89
C LEU A 132 5.36 -9.63 -8.15
N LEU A 133 6.09 -8.73 -8.82
CA LEU A 133 7.53 -8.90 -9.07
C LEU A 133 8.34 -9.04 -7.77
N GLN A 134 8.01 -8.28 -6.73
CA GLN A 134 8.66 -8.41 -5.42
C GLN A 134 8.43 -9.79 -4.79
N LYS A 135 7.23 -10.34 -4.97
CA LYS A 135 6.89 -11.68 -4.48
C LYS A 135 7.67 -12.75 -5.25
N GLU A 136 7.71 -12.66 -6.57
CA GLU A 136 8.43 -13.61 -7.44
C GLU A 136 9.94 -13.57 -7.19
N GLU A 137 10.51 -12.37 -7.00
CA GLU A 137 11.96 -12.19 -6.79
C GLU A 137 12.39 -12.37 -5.33
N GLY A 138 11.46 -12.32 -4.38
CA GLY A 138 11.75 -12.35 -2.94
C GLY A 138 12.52 -11.13 -2.42
N ALA A 139 12.60 -10.04 -3.20
CA ALA A 139 13.35 -8.83 -2.87
C ALA A 139 12.69 -7.54 -3.42
N PRO A 140 12.93 -6.36 -2.81
CA PRO A 140 12.40 -5.09 -3.32
C PRO A 140 12.92 -4.75 -4.73
N VAL A 141 12.00 -4.57 -5.68
CA VAL A 141 12.32 -4.25 -7.08
C VAL A 141 12.91 -2.84 -7.20
N THR A 142 14.00 -2.70 -7.95
CA THR A 142 14.57 -1.40 -8.33
C THR A 142 14.85 -1.43 -9.84
N ALA A 143 14.02 -0.75 -10.62
CA ALA A 143 13.99 -0.83 -12.07
C ALA A 143 13.24 0.36 -12.69
N ILE A 144 13.39 0.54 -14.01
CA ILE A 144 12.46 1.31 -14.84
C ILE A 144 11.41 0.35 -15.39
N LEU A 145 10.15 0.52 -15.01
CA LEU A 145 9.04 -0.24 -15.57
C LEU A 145 8.46 0.52 -16.77
N VAL A 146 8.29 -0.17 -17.89
CA VAL A 146 7.82 0.38 -19.15
C VAL A 146 6.61 -0.43 -19.61
N GLU A 147 5.50 0.27 -19.81
CA GLU A 147 4.37 -0.23 -20.59
C GLU A 147 4.54 0.28 -22.01
N THR A 148 4.56 -0.64 -22.98
CA THR A 148 4.46 -0.31 -24.39
C THR A 148 3.03 -0.55 -24.88
N GLY A 149 2.57 0.33 -25.77
CA GLY A 149 1.29 0.27 -26.47
C GLY A 149 1.51 0.64 -27.93
N GLU A 150 0.44 0.67 -28.74
CA GLU A 150 0.56 0.99 -30.17
C GLU A 150 0.87 2.48 -30.41
N LYS A 151 0.36 3.36 -29.54
CA LYS A 151 0.45 4.82 -29.71
C LYS A 151 1.17 5.53 -28.58
N TYR A 152 1.23 4.94 -27.39
CA TYR A 152 1.74 5.56 -26.18
C TYR A 152 2.66 4.61 -25.42
N VAL A 153 3.59 5.21 -24.68
CA VAL A 153 4.47 4.52 -23.76
C VAL A 153 4.32 5.16 -22.38
N SER A 154 4.17 4.32 -21.36
CA SER A 154 4.15 4.73 -19.97
C SER A 154 5.39 4.21 -19.25
N VAL A 155 6.09 5.09 -18.53
CA VAL A 155 7.34 4.79 -17.82
C VAL A 155 7.17 5.08 -16.34
N ALA A 156 7.58 4.17 -15.48
CA ALA A 156 7.67 4.36 -14.03
C ALA A 156 9.09 4.08 -13.52
N HIS A 157 9.60 4.97 -12.69
CA HIS A 157 10.84 4.74 -11.95
C HIS A 157 10.51 4.10 -10.61
N ILE A 158 11.02 2.89 -10.39
CA ILE A 158 10.83 2.11 -9.17
C ILE A 158 12.15 2.06 -8.39
N LYS A 159 12.09 2.41 -7.11
CA LYS A 159 13.23 2.35 -6.20
C LYS A 159 12.83 1.66 -4.90
N ALA A 160 13.54 0.59 -4.55
CA ALA A 160 13.29 -0.21 -3.34
C ALA A 160 11.80 -0.59 -3.18
N GLY A 161 11.18 -1.01 -4.28
CA GLY A 161 9.80 -1.47 -4.32
C GLY A 161 8.72 -0.38 -4.34
N LYS A 162 9.10 0.90 -4.44
CA LYS A 162 8.17 2.03 -4.51
C LYS A 162 8.27 2.75 -5.85
N ILE A 163 7.13 3.14 -6.40
CA ILE A 163 7.06 4.01 -7.58
C ILE A 163 7.38 5.43 -7.12
N ILE A 164 8.47 5.99 -7.64
CA ILE A 164 8.92 7.34 -7.32
C ILE A 164 8.24 8.38 -8.21
N GLU A 165 8.19 8.08 -9.51
CA GLU A 165 7.61 8.95 -10.52
C GLU A 165 7.18 8.11 -11.71
N SER A 166 6.09 8.51 -12.38
CA SER A 166 5.63 7.89 -13.63
C SER A 166 5.20 8.96 -14.63
N LYS A 167 5.46 8.72 -15.92
CA LYS A 167 5.04 9.59 -17.03
C LYS A 167 4.54 8.75 -18.20
N THR A 168 3.68 9.34 -19.02
CA THR A 168 3.17 8.74 -20.26
C THR A 168 3.36 9.75 -21.38
N SER A 169 3.71 9.28 -22.58
CA SER A 169 3.79 10.09 -23.80
C SER A 169 3.31 9.27 -24.99
N GLU A 170 2.84 9.94 -26.03
CA GLU A 170 2.74 9.34 -27.36
C GLU A 170 4.13 8.89 -27.83
N ILE A 171 4.17 7.82 -28.64
CA ILE A 171 5.38 7.27 -29.21
C ILE A 171 5.96 8.25 -30.23
N ILE A 172 7.20 8.66 -29.99
CA ILE A 172 7.99 9.52 -30.86
C ILE A 172 9.12 8.67 -31.44
N GLU A 173 9.07 8.44 -32.75
CA GLU A 173 10.00 7.59 -33.53
C GLU A 173 9.94 6.10 -33.17
N SER A 174 10.19 5.76 -31.90
CA SER A 174 10.18 4.39 -31.41
C SER A 174 9.89 4.33 -29.89
N PRO A 175 9.41 3.21 -29.35
CA PRO A 175 9.20 3.03 -27.92
C PRO A 175 10.45 3.35 -27.09
N ALA A 176 11.62 2.82 -27.46
CA ALA A 176 12.85 3.04 -26.70
C ALA A 176 13.30 4.51 -26.72
N GLN A 177 13.19 5.19 -27.87
CA GLN A 177 13.49 6.62 -28.00
C GLN A 177 12.53 7.49 -27.20
N THR A 178 11.27 7.08 -27.11
CA THR A 178 10.25 7.74 -26.28
C THR A 178 10.57 7.60 -24.80
N VAL A 179 10.98 6.41 -24.35
CA VAL A 179 11.43 6.19 -22.96
C VAL A 179 12.64 7.04 -22.63
N ASP A 180 13.64 7.12 -23.50
CA ASP A 180 14.81 8.00 -23.31
C ASP A 180 14.38 9.46 -23.08
N ASN A 181 13.47 9.97 -23.91
CA ASN A 181 12.94 11.32 -23.79
C ASN A 181 12.11 11.52 -22.53
N LEU A 182 11.28 10.54 -22.15
CA LEU A 182 10.50 10.59 -20.92
C LEU A 182 11.41 10.64 -19.69
N LEU A 183 12.45 9.81 -19.63
CA LEU A 183 13.38 9.73 -18.50
C LEU A 183 14.16 11.05 -18.28
N LYS A 184 14.42 11.83 -19.33
CA LYS A 184 15.04 13.17 -19.20
C LYS A 184 14.20 14.17 -18.40
N HIS A 185 12.88 13.94 -18.31
CA HIS A 185 11.96 14.81 -17.59
C HIS A 185 11.70 14.35 -16.14
N PHE A 186 12.32 13.27 -15.69
CA PHE A 186 12.18 12.80 -14.32
C PHE A 186 13.01 13.72 -13.42
N SER A 187 12.36 14.29 -12.41
CA SER A 187 12.98 15.33 -11.54
C SER A 187 13.43 14.79 -10.19
N SER A 188 13.09 13.53 -9.90
CA SER A 188 13.09 12.95 -8.57
C SER A 188 14.30 12.04 -8.26
N SER A 189 15.25 11.87 -9.19
CA SER A 189 16.38 10.95 -8.98
C SER A 189 17.71 11.39 -9.59
N GLU A 190 18.75 11.35 -8.75
CA GLU A 190 20.14 11.63 -9.15
C GLU A 190 20.78 10.49 -9.95
N ILE A 191 20.26 9.26 -9.83
CA ILE A 191 20.77 8.05 -10.52
C ILE A 191 19.57 7.18 -10.94
N LEU A 192 19.56 6.73 -12.20
CA LEU A 192 18.56 5.79 -12.74
C LEU A 192 19.06 4.34 -12.65
N PRO A 193 18.19 3.36 -12.31
CA PRO A 193 18.55 1.96 -12.31
C PRO A 193 18.79 1.45 -13.73
N SER A 194 19.80 0.58 -13.90
CA SER A 194 20.11 -0.02 -15.21
C SER A 194 19.13 -1.11 -15.62
N ARG A 195 18.24 -1.58 -14.74
CA ARG A 195 17.27 -2.61 -15.06
C ARG A 195 16.02 -1.97 -15.67
N ILE A 196 15.65 -2.35 -16.89
CA ILE A 196 14.42 -1.95 -17.57
C ILE A 196 13.52 -3.18 -17.69
N ILE A 197 12.28 -3.06 -17.26
CA ILE A 197 11.28 -4.12 -17.31
C ILE A 197 10.16 -3.65 -18.23
N ILE A 198 9.93 -4.36 -19.33
CA ILE A 198 8.93 -4.04 -20.33
C ILE A 198 7.74 -4.99 -20.14
N PHE A 199 6.52 -4.50 -20.25
CA PHE A 199 5.33 -5.34 -20.28
C PHE A 199 4.35 -4.82 -21.31
N ASN A 200 3.50 -5.73 -21.81
CA ASN A 200 2.64 -5.52 -22.99
C ASN A 200 3.39 -5.26 -24.31
N GLY A 201 4.71 -5.44 -24.32
CA GLY A 201 5.53 -5.34 -25.52
C GLY A 201 5.79 -6.67 -26.19
N ASP A 202 6.14 -6.60 -27.47
CA ASP A 202 6.50 -7.78 -28.26
C ASP A 202 8.02 -8.08 -28.22
N GLU A 203 8.41 -9.18 -28.86
CA GLU A 203 9.82 -9.58 -28.92
C GLU A 203 10.69 -8.57 -29.70
N ASP A 204 10.11 -7.85 -30.67
CA ASP A 204 10.80 -6.87 -31.50
C ASP A 204 11.13 -5.61 -30.70
N GLU A 205 10.17 -5.11 -29.92
CA GLU A 205 10.36 -4.01 -28.98
C GLU A 205 11.44 -4.36 -27.95
N SER A 206 11.43 -5.60 -27.45
CA SER A 206 12.46 -6.07 -26.51
C SER A 206 13.87 -5.94 -27.08
N GLN A 207 14.07 -6.32 -28.35
CA GLN A 207 15.33 -6.16 -29.06
C GLN A 207 15.66 -4.69 -29.35
N GLU A 208 14.65 -3.87 -29.63
CA GLU A 208 14.82 -2.43 -29.82
C GLU A 208 15.42 -1.77 -28.58
N PHE A 209 14.88 -2.03 -27.38
CA PHE A 209 15.38 -1.48 -26.12
C PHE A 209 16.82 -1.92 -25.80
N ILE A 210 17.18 -3.16 -26.12
CA ILE A 210 18.54 -3.70 -25.95
C ILE A 210 19.53 -2.97 -26.89
N ASN A 211 19.13 -2.72 -28.13
CA ASN A 211 19.97 -2.09 -29.14
C ASN A 211 19.95 -0.56 -29.08
N HIS A 212 19.04 0.03 -28.30
CA HIS A 212 18.87 1.46 -28.18
C HIS A 212 20.10 2.15 -27.57
N ARG A 213 20.51 3.26 -28.20
CA ARG A 213 21.65 4.06 -27.73
C ARG A 213 21.19 5.17 -26.80
N TRP A 214 21.06 4.83 -25.51
CA TRP A 214 20.67 5.75 -24.45
C TRP A 214 21.52 7.03 -24.40
N SER A 215 20.83 8.16 -24.20
CA SER A 215 21.41 9.50 -24.13
C SER A 215 22.38 9.63 -22.96
N LYS A 216 23.55 10.23 -23.21
CA LYS A 216 24.57 10.50 -22.18
C LYS A 216 24.11 11.45 -21.06
N SER A 217 23.00 12.16 -21.27
CA SER A 217 22.39 13.02 -20.26
C SER A 217 21.60 12.26 -19.20
N LEU A 218 21.25 11.00 -19.45
CA LEU A 218 20.54 10.16 -18.49
C LEU A 218 21.53 9.61 -17.45
N PRO A 219 21.23 9.71 -16.14
CA PRO A 219 22.17 9.35 -15.09
C PRO A 219 22.16 7.84 -14.79
N PHE A 220 22.37 7.01 -15.82
CA PHE A 220 22.58 5.58 -15.62
C PHE A 220 24.00 5.29 -15.13
N LEU A 221 24.13 4.54 -14.03
CA LEU A 221 25.45 4.11 -13.52
C LEU A 221 26.09 3.00 -14.37
N HIS A 222 25.24 2.17 -14.98
CA HIS A 222 25.61 1.04 -15.83
C HIS A 222 24.75 1.05 -17.09
N LEU A 223 25.20 0.36 -18.15
CA LEU A 223 24.40 0.21 -19.37
C LEU A 223 23.05 -0.43 -19.05
N PRO A 224 21.93 0.13 -19.54
CA PRO A 224 20.62 -0.44 -19.31
C PRO A 224 20.46 -1.84 -19.90
N GLN A 225 19.75 -2.71 -19.20
CA GLN A 225 19.39 -4.06 -19.61
C GLN A 225 17.88 -4.20 -19.57
N ALA A 226 17.28 -4.51 -20.71
CA ALA A 226 15.84 -4.67 -20.86
C ALA A 226 15.42 -6.15 -20.76
N THR A 227 14.33 -6.40 -20.05
CA THR A 227 13.67 -7.71 -19.91
C THR A 227 12.17 -7.54 -20.08
N THR A 228 11.52 -8.49 -20.75
CA THR A 228 10.07 -8.41 -21.03
C THR A 228 9.31 -9.40 -20.16
N LEU A 229 8.20 -8.93 -19.58
CA LEU A 229 7.29 -9.75 -18.79
C LEU A 229 6.37 -10.56 -19.71
N PRO A 230 5.85 -11.71 -19.23
CA PRO A 230 4.84 -12.47 -19.96
C PRO A 230 3.66 -11.61 -20.41
N PHE A 231 3.02 -12.02 -21.51
CA PHE A 231 1.80 -11.37 -22.00
C PHE A 231 0.73 -11.32 -20.90
N GLU A 232 0.01 -10.19 -20.79
CA GLU A 232 -1.04 -9.96 -19.78
C GLU A 232 -0.59 -10.03 -18.29
N PHE A 233 0.71 -9.87 -18.02
CA PHE A 233 1.23 -9.82 -16.64
C PHE A 233 0.55 -8.73 -15.78
N ASP A 234 0.14 -7.62 -16.39
CA ASP A 234 -0.60 -6.54 -15.72
C ASP A 234 -1.94 -7.01 -15.12
N SER A 235 -2.64 -7.87 -15.83
CA SER A 235 -3.94 -8.41 -15.43
C SER A 235 -3.77 -9.46 -14.33
N GLY A 236 -2.77 -10.34 -14.48
CA GLY A 236 -2.37 -11.28 -13.44
C GLY A 236 -1.93 -10.57 -12.16
N ALA A 237 -1.20 -9.46 -12.28
CA ALA A 237 -0.76 -8.66 -11.13
C ALA A 237 -1.91 -7.97 -10.39
N VAL A 238 -2.87 -7.37 -11.12
CA VAL A 238 -4.07 -6.77 -10.51
C VAL A 238 -4.91 -7.85 -9.83
N LEU A 239 -5.09 -9.01 -10.48
CA LEU A 239 -5.77 -10.15 -9.89
C LEU A 239 -5.08 -10.64 -8.62
N PHE A 240 -3.75 -10.76 -8.66
CA PHE A 240 -2.95 -11.18 -7.52
C PHE A 240 -3.08 -10.20 -6.35
N GLY A 241 -2.96 -8.90 -6.62
CA GLY A 241 -3.17 -7.86 -5.62
C GLY A 241 -4.58 -7.87 -5.04
N ALA A 242 -5.59 -8.11 -5.88
CA ALA A 242 -6.99 -8.20 -5.49
C ALA A 242 -7.23 -9.39 -4.56
N ALA A 243 -6.81 -10.58 -4.99
CA ALA A 243 -6.88 -11.81 -4.22
C ALA A 243 -6.24 -11.63 -2.84
N GLN A 244 -5.04 -11.03 -2.78
CA GLN A 244 -4.36 -10.80 -1.52
C GLN A 244 -5.06 -9.79 -0.60
N GLN A 245 -5.62 -8.71 -1.15
CA GLN A 245 -6.43 -7.76 -0.37
C GLN A 245 -7.68 -8.42 0.21
N MET A 246 -8.23 -9.39 -0.51
CA MET A 246 -9.42 -10.16 -0.12
C MET A 246 -9.09 -11.38 0.75
N GLY A 247 -7.80 -11.73 0.88
CA GLY A 247 -7.32 -12.86 1.70
C GLY A 247 -7.35 -14.21 1.00
N PHE A 248 -7.35 -14.25 -0.32
CA PHE A 248 -7.33 -15.47 -1.14
C PHE A 248 -5.92 -15.84 -1.61
N GLU A 249 -5.69 -17.14 -1.78
CA GLU A 249 -4.50 -17.74 -2.36
C GLU A 249 -4.67 -17.91 -3.89
N VAL A 250 -3.68 -17.50 -4.68
CA VAL A 250 -3.72 -17.58 -6.15
C VAL A 250 -2.95 -18.81 -6.61
N LEU A 251 -3.57 -19.68 -7.41
CA LEU A 251 -2.91 -20.83 -8.01
C LEU A 251 -2.02 -20.38 -9.18
N GLU A 252 -0.74 -20.77 -9.16
CA GLU A 252 0.27 -20.38 -10.18
C GLU A 252 -0.05 -20.91 -11.59
N ASP A 253 -0.75 -22.05 -11.68
CA ASP A 253 -1.02 -22.74 -12.97
C ASP A 253 -1.97 -21.97 -13.91
N GLY A 254 -2.67 -20.94 -13.43
CA GLY A 254 -3.62 -20.15 -14.24
C GLY A 254 -3.01 -18.95 -14.97
N ILE A 255 -1.73 -18.62 -14.72
CA ILE A 255 -1.09 -17.39 -15.23
C ILE A 255 -0.15 -17.68 -16.42
N SER A 256 0.27 -18.94 -16.64
CA SER A 256 1.45 -19.22 -17.49
C SER A 256 1.28 -20.14 -18.71
N GLU A 257 0.08 -20.58 -19.12
CA GLU A 257 -0.05 -21.40 -20.34
C GLU A 257 -1.19 -20.97 -21.26
N ILE A 258 -0.91 -20.26 -22.37
CA ILE A 258 -1.67 -20.40 -23.64
C ILE A 258 -0.73 -20.15 -24.86
N PRO A 259 -0.75 -21.01 -25.92
CA PRO A 259 0.07 -20.88 -27.14
C PRO A 259 -0.42 -19.80 -28.13
N PRO A 260 0.41 -19.36 -29.11
CA PRO A 260 0.18 -18.17 -29.95
C PRO A 260 -0.81 -18.28 -31.11
N ASP A 261 -1.70 -19.27 -31.17
CA ASP A 261 -2.55 -19.49 -32.36
C ASP A 261 -4.04 -19.37 -32.05
N SER A 262 -4.57 -18.14 -32.08
CA SER A 262 -5.99 -17.89 -32.36
C SER A 262 -6.21 -16.56 -33.09
N LEU A 263 -5.41 -16.31 -34.13
CA LEU A 263 -5.69 -15.29 -35.14
C LEU A 263 -5.86 -15.95 -36.51
N ALA A 264 -7.01 -16.61 -36.75
CA ALA A 264 -7.47 -16.90 -38.11
C ALA A 264 -8.95 -17.31 -38.17
N LEU A 265 -9.64 -16.71 -39.15
CA LEU A 265 -10.89 -17.13 -39.82
C LEU A 265 -12.21 -16.60 -39.26
N GLY A 266 -12.70 -15.55 -39.93
CA GLY A 266 -14.12 -15.22 -39.96
C GLY A 266 -14.93 -16.13 -40.89
N GLY A 267 -16.26 -16.00 -40.77
CA GLY A 267 -17.21 -16.41 -41.81
C GLY A 267 -18.39 -17.28 -41.36
N ALA A 268 -19.57 -16.66 -41.35
CA ALA A 268 -20.89 -17.23 -41.65
C ALA A 268 -21.64 -18.09 -40.60
N GLY A 269 -22.54 -17.43 -39.87
CA GLY A 269 -24.00 -17.60 -40.06
C GLY A 269 -24.74 -18.67 -39.24
N LYS A 270 -25.68 -18.22 -38.38
CA LYS A 270 -27.14 -18.33 -38.60
C LYS A 270 -27.93 -17.70 -37.44
N LYS A 271 -29.04 -17.07 -37.84
CA LYS A 271 -30.12 -16.54 -36.98
C LYS A 271 -30.88 -17.66 -36.29
N GLU A 272 -31.34 -17.41 -35.07
CA GLU A 272 -32.65 -17.88 -34.60
C GLU A 272 -33.27 -16.81 -33.67
N GLU A 273 -34.40 -16.26 -34.12
CA GLU A 273 -35.32 -15.45 -33.32
C GLU A 273 -36.18 -16.37 -32.47
N ILE A 274 -36.31 -16.15 -31.17
CA ILE A 274 -37.54 -16.50 -30.43
C ILE A 274 -37.93 -15.37 -29.47
N GLN A 275 -39.24 -15.12 -29.54
CA GLN A 275 -40.09 -14.05 -29.03
C GLN A 275 -40.08 -13.82 -27.52
N LYS A 276 -40.22 -12.53 -27.18
CA LYS A 276 -40.74 -11.99 -25.91
C LYS A 276 -42.13 -12.55 -25.59
N THR A 277 -42.39 -12.85 -24.33
CA THR A 277 -43.73 -12.69 -23.76
C THR A 277 -43.60 -12.10 -22.36
N GLU A 278 -44.22 -10.94 -22.19
CA GLU A 278 -44.34 -10.19 -20.95
C GLU A 278 -45.27 -10.89 -19.95
N GLY A 279 -44.96 -10.71 -18.66
CA GLY A 279 -45.83 -11.10 -17.57
C GLY A 279 -45.44 -10.40 -16.26
N LYS A 280 -45.73 -9.10 -16.15
CA LYS A 280 -45.70 -8.36 -14.88
C LYS A 280 -46.74 -8.94 -13.92
N LYS A 281 -46.35 -9.13 -12.65
CA LYS A 281 -47.24 -8.97 -11.48
C LYS A 281 -46.44 -8.38 -10.32
N GLU A 282 -46.73 -7.13 -10.00
CA GLU A 282 -46.46 -6.50 -8.72
C GLU A 282 -47.27 -7.17 -7.62
N LEU A 283 -46.66 -7.31 -6.44
CA LEU A 283 -47.33 -7.34 -5.14
C LEU A 283 -46.40 -6.61 -4.14
N GLU A 284 -46.92 -5.52 -3.59
CA GLU A 284 -46.36 -4.75 -2.47
C GLU A 284 -46.72 -5.41 -1.12
N ASP A 285 -46.18 -4.80 -0.05
CA ASP A 285 -46.34 -5.01 1.40
C ASP A 285 -45.26 -5.90 2.04
N GLU A 286 -44.58 -5.55 3.14
CA GLU A 286 -44.70 -4.43 4.08
C GLU A 286 -43.40 -4.37 4.91
N ALA A 287 -43.07 -3.18 5.42
CA ALA A 287 -41.88 -2.92 6.22
C ALA A 287 -41.98 -3.47 7.66
N VAL A 288 -40.91 -4.09 8.16
CA VAL A 288 -40.60 -4.13 9.59
C VAL A 288 -39.14 -3.75 9.79
N THR A 289 -38.96 -2.59 10.39
CA THR A 289 -37.70 -2.04 10.88
C THR A 289 -37.17 -2.87 12.05
N ASP A 290 -35.89 -3.24 11.99
CA ASP A 290 -35.10 -3.39 13.22
C ASP A 290 -33.68 -2.84 13.04
N LYS A 291 -33.32 -1.96 13.98
CA LYS A 291 -32.09 -1.18 13.99
C LYS A 291 -30.91 -2.05 14.42
N ILE A 292 -30.03 -2.39 13.48
CA ILE A 292 -28.68 -2.87 13.78
C ILE A 292 -27.70 -1.76 13.41
N LYS A 293 -26.95 -1.29 14.41
CA LYS A 293 -25.85 -0.32 14.24
C LYS A 293 -24.77 -0.94 13.35
N LYS A 294 -24.59 -0.38 12.15
CA LYS A 294 -23.47 -0.70 11.25
C LYS A 294 -22.13 -0.33 11.89
N ILE A 295 -21.23 -1.30 11.92
CA ILE A 295 -19.78 -1.17 12.16
C ILE A 295 -19.15 -0.59 10.87
N PRO A 296 -18.08 0.22 10.91
CA PRO A 296 -17.46 0.74 9.70
C PRO A 296 -16.80 -0.39 8.92
N ASP A 297 -17.22 -0.56 7.67
CA ASP A 297 -16.71 -1.55 6.73
C ASP A 297 -15.54 -0.90 5.95
N GLU A 298 -14.30 -1.21 6.35
CA GLU A 298 -13.06 -0.73 5.69
C GLU A 298 -12.85 -1.36 4.30
N THR A 299 -13.74 -2.27 3.88
CA THR A 299 -13.82 -2.85 2.52
C THR A 299 -15.02 -2.33 1.73
N SER A 300 -15.77 -1.36 2.27
CA SER A 300 -16.90 -0.79 1.56
C SER A 300 -16.47 0.17 0.46
N ALA A 301 -17.18 0.11 -0.66
CA ALA A 301 -17.07 1.02 -1.79
C ALA A 301 -17.09 2.50 -1.32
N GLU A 302 -17.83 2.80 -0.24
CA GLU A 302 -17.92 4.12 0.41
C GLU A 302 -16.56 4.68 0.88
N TYR A 303 -15.67 3.84 1.38
CA TYR A 303 -14.32 4.24 1.84
C TYR A 303 -13.47 4.80 0.68
N PHE A 304 -13.66 4.24 -0.51
CA PHE A 304 -12.98 4.64 -1.74
C PHE A 304 -13.74 5.71 -2.55
N GLY A 305 -14.84 6.23 -2.02
CA GLY A 305 -15.66 7.28 -2.65
C GLY A 305 -16.85 6.78 -3.47
N PHE A 306 -17.06 5.47 -3.54
CA PHE A 306 -18.22 4.83 -4.17
C PHE A 306 -19.36 4.66 -3.14
N ALA A 307 -20.02 5.77 -2.78
CA ALA A 307 -21.21 5.72 -1.94
C ALA A 307 -22.48 5.54 -2.77
N GLU A 308 -23.34 4.60 -2.36
CA GLU A 308 -24.66 4.38 -2.92
C GLU A 308 -25.62 5.48 -2.41
N GLY A 309 -26.22 6.25 -3.32
CA GLY A 309 -27.36 7.13 -3.02
C GLY A 309 -27.10 8.47 -2.31
N LYS A 310 -25.89 9.07 -2.37
CA LYS A 310 -25.65 10.43 -1.79
C LYS A 310 -25.15 11.46 -2.82
N ASP A 311 -25.93 12.54 -2.97
CA ASP A 311 -25.60 13.71 -3.79
C ASP A 311 -24.60 14.63 -3.07
N ILE A 312 -23.47 14.88 -3.71
CA ILE A 312 -22.27 15.52 -3.12
C ILE A 312 -22.23 17.04 -3.39
N LEU A 313 -23.28 17.62 -3.97
CA LEU A 313 -23.34 19.06 -4.26
C LEU A 313 -23.68 19.95 -3.06
N LYS A 314 -23.99 19.39 -1.87
CA LYS A 314 -24.41 20.17 -0.70
C LYS A 314 -23.95 19.55 0.62
N GLU A 315 -22.77 19.95 1.14
CA GLU A 315 -22.61 20.37 2.56
C GLU A 315 -21.16 20.77 2.95
N PRO A 316 -20.98 21.71 3.90
CA PRO A 316 -19.67 22.21 4.35
C PRO A 316 -19.16 21.56 5.66
N LEU A 317 -17.85 21.69 5.91
CA LEU A 317 -17.10 21.09 7.04
C LEU A 317 -17.49 21.66 8.44
N PRO A 318 -17.51 20.84 9.52
CA PRO A 318 -17.68 21.31 10.90
C PRO A 318 -16.38 21.94 11.46
N LYS A 319 -16.52 23.07 12.15
CA LYS A 319 -15.45 23.76 12.90
C LYS A 319 -15.48 23.30 14.36
N GLU A 320 -14.32 22.93 14.92
CA GLU A 320 -14.17 22.67 16.36
C GLU A 320 -13.38 23.78 17.07
N LYS A 321 -13.81 24.12 18.29
CA LYS A 321 -13.34 25.25 19.10
C LYS A 321 -12.09 24.88 19.92
N ILE A 322 -11.16 25.82 20.03
CA ILE A 322 -9.97 25.74 20.91
C ILE A 322 -10.27 26.43 22.25
N PRO A 323 -9.94 25.82 23.41
CA PRO A 323 -9.72 26.55 24.66
C PRO A 323 -8.26 26.99 24.82
N GLN A 324 -8.10 28.25 25.26
CA GLN A 324 -6.83 28.90 25.56
C GLN A 324 -6.24 28.53 26.93
N ASP A 325 -4.90 28.61 26.96
CA ASP A 325 -3.99 28.99 28.05
C ASP A 325 -3.62 27.96 29.14
N ILE A 326 -2.30 27.78 29.33
CA ILE A 326 -1.53 28.15 30.52
C ILE A 326 -0.03 27.86 30.26
N GLY A 327 0.77 28.93 30.25
CA GLY A 327 1.94 29.07 31.15
C GLY A 327 3.24 28.31 30.83
N GLN A 328 4.25 29.08 30.41
CA GLN A 328 5.67 28.74 30.45
C GLN A 328 6.19 28.39 31.86
N LYS A 329 7.18 27.49 31.93
CA LYS A 329 8.29 27.62 32.89
C LYS A 329 9.56 26.99 32.33
N GLU A 330 10.58 27.82 32.19
CA GLU A 330 11.98 27.46 31.93
C GLU A 330 12.58 26.69 33.11
N LEU A 331 13.57 25.83 32.85
CA LEU A 331 14.79 25.78 33.65
C LEU A 331 15.96 25.22 32.82
N LYS A 332 17.08 25.93 32.84
CA LYS A 332 18.38 25.65 32.21
C LYS A 332 19.39 25.11 33.26
N GLU A 333 20.46 24.52 32.72
CA GLU A 333 21.78 24.17 33.32
C GLU A 333 21.80 22.93 34.26
N LYS A 334 22.83 22.07 34.28
CA LYS A 334 24.24 22.23 33.88
C LYS A 334 24.92 20.88 33.60
N ILE A 335 26.04 21.02 32.91
CA ILE A 335 27.02 20.06 32.40
C ILE A 335 27.94 19.52 33.52
N GLU A 336 28.37 18.27 33.38
CA GLU A 336 29.72 17.73 33.66
C GLU A 336 29.77 16.30 33.09
N ASP A 337 30.88 15.68 32.74
CA ASP A 337 32.06 16.03 31.95
C ASP A 337 32.67 14.68 31.51
N LEU A 338 33.45 14.65 30.43
CA LEU A 338 34.02 13.44 29.80
C LEU A 338 35.09 12.70 30.67
N PRO A 339 35.57 11.51 30.24
CA PRO A 339 36.72 11.52 29.33
C PRO A 339 36.65 10.53 28.16
N ALA A 340 37.18 10.99 27.03
CA ALA A 340 37.55 10.22 25.87
C ALA A 340 38.84 9.40 26.11
N GLY A 341 38.98 8.25 25.44
CA GLY A 341 40.18 7.43 25.51
C GLY A 341 40.27 6.27 24.51
N LYS A 342 40.56 6.61 23.25
CA LYS A 342 41.46 5.94 22.26
C LYS A 342 41.31 4.43 21.92
N ALA A 343 41.05 4.24 20.62
CA ALA A 343 41.78 3.42 19.63
C ALA A 343 42.24 1.99 19.99
N GLY A 344 41.70 1.02 19.25
CA GLY A 344 42.27 -0.30 19.04
C GLY A 344 41.38 -1.19 18.17
N ILE A 345 41.73 -1.33 16.88
CA ILE A 345 41.45 -2.53 16.06
C ILE A 345 42.77 -3.32 16.15
N PRO A 346 42.81 -4.64 16.41
CA PRO A 346 42.12 -5.66 15.59
C PRO A 346 41.55 -6.85 16.37
N GLU A 347 40.71 -7.64 15.68
CA GLU A 347 40.93 -9.07 15.37
C GLU A 347 39.62 -9.87 15.32
N GLU A 348 39.60 -10.77 14.34
CA GLU A 348 38.52 -11.61 13.89
C GLU A 348 38.04 -12.59 14.98
N LEU A 349 36.73 -12.79 15.09
CA LEU A 349 36.15 -13.86 15.90
C LEU A 349 35.98 -15.14 15.05
N PRO A 350 36.65 -16.25 15.40
CA PRO A 350 36.40 -17.53 14.78
C PRO A 350 35.17 -18.21 15.41
N LEU A 351 34.41 -18.89 14.57
CA LEU A 351 33.26 -19.73 14.90
C LEU A 351 33.61 -20.82 15.95
N PRO A 352 32.71 -21.13 16.90
CA PRO A 352 32.99 -22.12 17.94
C PRO A 352 32.86 -23.55 17.39
N LEU A 353 34.00 -24.24 17.30
CA LEU A 353 34.12 -25.64 16.96
C LEU A 353 33.75 -26.52 18.19
N ASN A 354 32.46 -26.62 18.51
CA ASN A 354 31.94 -27.61 19.45
C ASN A 354 31.12 -28.68 18.72
N ALA A 355 31.85 -29.52 17.99
CA ALA A 355 31.39 -30.81 17.50
C ALA A 355 32.55 -31.82 17.52
N LEU A 356 33.24 -31.95 18.65
CA LEU A 356 34.26 -33.00 18.83
C LEU A 356 34.51 -33.37 20.30
N MET A 357 33.47 -33.76 21.03
CA MET A 357 33.63 -34.52 22.29
C MET A 357 32.42 -35.43 22.54
N ILE A 358 32.31 -36.53 21.79
CA ILE A 358 31.84 -37.83 22.30
C ILE A 358 32.57 -38.90 21.50
N LEU A 359 33.81 -39.20 21.90
CA LEU A 359 34.49 -40.43 21.49
C LEU A 359 35.67 -40.71 22.42
N ASP A 360 35.33 -40.87 23.71
CA ASP A 360 36.19 -41.64 24.60
C ASP A 360 35.30 -42.60 25.38
N GLY A 361 35.40 -43.89 25.03
CA GLY A 361 34.49 -44.92 25.50
C GLY A 361 34.08 -45.96 24.45
N LEU A 362 34.91 -46.27 23.45
CA LEU A 362 34.69 -47.41 22.54
C LEU A 362 36.01 -48.06 22.05
N LYS A 363 37.06 -47.99 22.87
CA LYS A 363 38.28 -48.81 22.70
C LYS A 363 38.30 -49.95 23.71
N SER A 364 37.58 -51.03 23.41
CA SER A 364 37.86 -52.37 23.98
C SER A 364 37.09 -53.53 23.34
N VAL A 365 36.25 -53.32 22.31
CA VAL A 365 35.42 -54.40 21.74
C VAL A 365 35.78 -54.79 20.30
N SER A 366 36.62 -54.02 19.59
CA SER A 366 37.00 -54.34 18.20
C SER A 366 38.20 -55.29 18.05
N GLU A 367 39.07 -55.41 19.06
CA GLU A 367 40.26 -56.30 18.97
C GLU A 367 39.96 -57.78 19.29
N LYS A 368 38.85 -58.08 19.97
CA LYS A 368 38.40 -59.46 20.19
C LYS A 368 37.52 -60.01 19.07
N LEU A 369 36.90 -59.16 18.24
CA LEU A 369 36.09 -59.60 17.11
C LEU A 369 36.93 -59.89 15.85
N LEU A 370 38.03 -59.14 15.65
CA LEU A 370 38.91 -59.33 14.49
C LEU A 370 39.76 -60.61 14.58
N ASN A 371 40.10 -61.05 15.79
CA ASN A 371 40.84 -62.30 16.01
C ASN A 371 39.99 -63.57 15.85
N ILE A 372 38.65 -63.44 15.85
CA ILE A 372 37.73 -64.55 15.56
C ILE A 372 37.54 -64.70 14.03
N LEU A 373 37.61 -63.60 13.28
CA LEU A 373 37.51 -63.61 11.80
C LEU A 373 38.81 -64.02 11.10
N LYS A 374 39.99 -63.85 11.71
CA LYS A 374 41.29 -64.28 11.15
C LYS A 374 41.66 -65.75 11.38
N LYS A 375 40.76 -66.56 11.96
CA LYS A 375 40.97 -68.00 12.19
C LYS A 375 40.07 -68.92 11.36
N LEU A 376 39.36 -68.40 10.37
CA LEU A 376 38.67 -69.21 9.37
C LEU A 376 39.56 -69.31 8.12
N SER A 377 40.32 -70.40 8.01
CA SER A 377 41.11 -70.69 6.82
C SER A 377 40.19 -71.06 5.66
N THR A 378 40.20 -70.26 4.60
CA THR A 378 39.65 -70.59 3.29
C THR A 378 40.67 -71.37 2.48
N GLU A 379 40.88 -72.62 2.84
CA GLU A 379 41.34 -73.64 1.88
C GLU A 379 40.62 -74.95 2.23
N LYS A 380 39.99 -75.54 1.21
CA LYS A 380 39.03 -76.67 1.23
C LYS A 380 37.58 -76.31 1.59
N LEU A 381 36.97 -75.48 0.74
CA LEU A 381 35.52 -75.49 0.50
C LEU A 381 35.24 -75.56 -1.01
N ALA A 382 35.91 -76.51 -1.66
CA ALA A 382 35.51 -77.04 -2.95
C ALA A 382 35.69 -78.55 -2.88
N THR A 383 34.58 -79.27 -3.12
CA THR A 383 34.44 -80.73 -3.25
C THR A 383 34.48 -81.54 -1.94
N GLY A 384 33.37 -82.27 -1.66
CA GLY A 384 33.43 -83.46 -0.79
C GLY A 384 32.43 -83.62 0.36
N ILE A 385 31.15 -83.79 0.03
CA ILE A 385 30.23 -84.78 0.64
C ILE A 385 29.46 -84.43 1.94
N LEU A 386 28.13 -84.55 1.79
CA LEU A 386 27.04 -84.74 2.75
C LEU A 386 27.31 -85.78 3.86
N ARG A 387 26.59 -85.69 4.99
CA ARG A 387 26.44 -86.67 6.12
C ARG A 387 27.35 -86.44 7.34
N GLY A 388 26.76 -85.87 8.40
CA GLY A 388 27.32 -85.81 9.75
C GLY A 388 26.75 -84.64 10.56
N GLY A 389 26.15 -84.90 11.74
CA GLY A 389 25.30 -83.98 12.51
C GLY A 389 25.92 -82.70 13.11
N LYS A 390 26.88 -82.05 12.44
CA LYS A 390 27.51 -80.79 12.89
C LYS A 390 27.57 -79.68 11.83
N GLY A 391 26.90 -79.85 10.69
CA GLY A 391 26.77 -78.81 9.64
C GLY A 391 25.74 -77.69 9.90
N ILE A 392 25.08 -77.69 11.07
CA ILE A 392 23.97 -76.77 11.41
C ILE A 392 24.44 -75.57 12.27
N ILE A 393 25.65 -75.62 12.85
CA ILE A 393 26.08 -74.66 13.88
C ILE A 393 26.40 -73.27 13.30
N ILE A 394 27.06 -73.20 12.15
CA ILE A 394 27.43 -71.93 11.50
C ILE A 394 26.20 -71.11 11.08
N PRO A 395 25.21 -71.66 10.35
CA PRO A 395 23.99 -70.91 10.04
C PRO A 395 23.19 -70.54 11.30
N ALA A 396 23.19 -71.38 12.34
CA ALA A 396 22.51 -71.06 13.60
C ALA A 396 23.14 -69.85 14.33
N VAL A 397 24.47 -69.75 14.37
CA VAL A 397 25.18 -68.60 14.97
C VAL A 397 24.93 -67.32 14.17
N LEU A 398 24.89 -67.41 12.84
CA LEU A 398 24.62 -66.26 11.98
C LEU A 398 23.19 -65.74 12.16
N ILE A 399 22.22 -66.64 12.25
CA ILE A 399 20.82 -66.31 12.54
C ILE A 399 20.68 -65.67 13.93
N PHE A 400 21.39 -66.19 14.94
CA PHE A 400 21.38 -65.62 16.28
C PHE A 400 21.98 -64.20 16.33
N LEU A 401 23.05 -63.95 15.60
CA LEU A 401 23.65 -62.60 15.50
C LEU A 401 22.69 -61.62 14.80
N ILE A 402 22.04 -62.05 13.71
CA ILE A 402 21.01 -61.25 13.01
C ILE A 402 19.83 -60.96 13.94
N PHE A 403 19.45 -61.93 14.78
CA PHE A 403 18.39 -61.74 15.77
C PHE A 403 18.76 -60.71 16.84
N ILE A 404 20.00 -60.74 17.37
CA ILE A 404 20.49 -59.73 18.31
C ILE A 404 20.54 -58.34 17.64
N LEU A 405 21.05 -58.24 16.41
CA LEU A 405 21.08 -57.01 15.64
C LEU A 405 19.66 -56.46 15.40
N ALA A 406 18.69 -57.33 15.11
CA ALA A 406 17.29 -56.96 14.98
C ALA A 406 16.71 -56.43 16.29
N ILE A 407 17.00 -57.08 17.42
CA ILE A 407 16.57 -56.59 18.75
C ILE A 407 17.20 -55.23 19.04
N VAL A 408 18.51 -55.08 18.90
CA VAL A 408 19.20 -53.81 19.16
C VAL A 408 18.60 -52.70 18.29
N TYR A 409 18.43 -52.96 17.00
CA TYR A 409 17.78 -52.02 16.07
C TYR A 409 16.39 -51.58 16.54
N LEU A 410 15.54 -52.50 16.99
CA LEU A 410 14.18 -52.18 17.45
C LEU A 410 14.13 -51.33 18.74
N PHE A 411 15.16 -51.38 19.59
CA PHE A 411 15.20 -50.67 20.88
C PHE A 411 16.10 -49.41 20.88
N THR A 412 17.06 -49.27 19.96
CA THR A 412 17.98 -48.11 19.92
C THR A 412 17.71 -47.13 18.79
N ASN A 413 16.97 -47.51 17.75
CA ASN A 413 16.64 -46.60 16.67
C ASN A 413 15.76 -45.45 17.19
N LYS A 414 15.89 -44.27 16.58
CA LYS A 414 15.12 -43.06 16.92
C LYS A 414 14.25 -42.65 15.74
N ALA A 415 13.11 -42.06 16.05
CA ALA A 415 12.15 -41.54 15.09
C ALA A 415 11.86 -40.06 15.36
N SER A 416 11.78 -39.27 14.28
CA SER A 416 11.24 -37.92 14.28
C SER A 416 9.93 -37.94 13.51
N VAL A 417 8.86 -37.51 14.17
CA VAL A 417 7.51 -37.43 13.60
C VAL A 417 7.17 -35.95 13.48
N VAL A 418 6.99 -35.47 12.25
CA VAL A 418 6.56 -34.10 11.97
C VAL A 418 5.08 -34.12 11.63
N LEU A 419 4.28 -33.36 12.38
CA LEU A 419 2.86 -33.16 12.12
C LEU A 419 2.70 -31.90 11.28
N ASN A 420 2.22 -32.06 10.06
CA ASN A 420 1.86 -30.96 9.18
C ASN A 420 0.44 -30.51 9.55
N ILE A 421 0.31 -29.24 9.95
CA ILE A 421 -0.91 -28.68 10.51
C ILE A 421 -1.42 -27.59 9.57
N ASP A 422 -2.68 -27.70 9.16
CA ASP A 422 -3.42 -26.65 8.46
C ASP A 422 -4.04 -25.72 9.50
N GLY A 423 -3.27 -24.72 9.91
CA GLY A 423 -3.67 -23.79 10.97
C GLY A 423 -4.89 -22.97 10.55
N LYS A 424 -5.91 -22.92 11.41
CA LYS A 424 -7.09 -22.06 11.19
C LYS A 424 -6.90 -20.73 11.91
N THR A 425 -6.98 -19.62 11.18
CA THR A 425 -6.96 -18.29 11.81
C THR A 425 -8.31 -17.97 12.44
N THR A 426 -8.28 -17.41 13.64
CA THR A 426 -9.45 -16.79 14.28
C THR A 426 -9.09 -15.41 14.75
N ASP A 427 -10.05 -14.50 14.73
CA ASP A 427 -9.87 -13.15 15.23
C ASP A 427 -10.94 -12.78 16.25
N LYS A 428 -10.58 -11.88 17.17
CA LYS A 428 -11.52 -11.30 18.12
C LYS A 428 -11.10 -9.87 18.45
N THR A 429 -12.09 -8.98 18.42
CA THR A 429 -11.90 -7.58 18.78
C THR A 429 -12.28 -7.35 20.24
N GLN A 430 -11.40 -6.70 20.98
CA GLN A 430 -11.58 -6.40 22.39
C GLN A 430 -11.01 -5.00 22.71
N ASN A 431 -11.70 -4.26 23.56
CA ASN A 431 -11.16 -3.03 24.13
C ASN A 431 -10.11 -3.39 25.19
N VAL A 432 -8.87 -2.91 25.01
CA VAL A 432 -7.70 -3.27 25.81
C VAL A 432 -6.96 -2.03 26.28
N THR A 433 -6.45 -2.10 27.52
CA THR A 433 -5.62 -1.06 28.11
C THR A 433 -4.16 -1.53 28.16
N PHE A 434 -3.28 -0.82 27.44
CA PHE A 434 -1.84 -0.95 27.60
C PHE A 434 -1.37 -0.05 28.74
N SER A 435 -0.66 -0.63 29.71
CA SER A 435 -0.16 0.11 30.88
C SER A 435 1.12 -0.53 31.43
N GLN A 436 1.79 0.12 32.38
CA GLN A 436 2.93 -0.50 33.06
C GLN A 436 2.54 -1.59 34.07
N LYS A 437 1.23 -1.75 34.36
CA LYS A 437 0.72 -2.79 35.27
C LYS A 437 0.92 -4.19 34.64
N PRO A 438 1.05 -5.25 35.46
CA PRO A 438 1.11 -6.61 34.95
C PRO A 438 -0.10 -6.96 34.08
N THR A 439 0.13 -7.82 33.08
CA THR A 439 -0.93 -8.33 32.19
C THR A 439 -2.00 -9.05 33.00
N ASP A 440 -3.26 -8.66 32.78
CA ASP A 440 -4.45 -9.27 33.37
C ASP A 440 -5.51 -9.40 32.28
N PRO A 441 -5.60 -10.57 31.62
CA PRO A 441 -6.56 -10.79 30.53
C PRO A 441 -8.02 -10.63 30.97
N LEU A 442 -8.36 -10.93 32.23
CA LEU A 442 -9.72 -10.81 32.75
C LEU A 442 -10.13 -9.34 32.93
N LYS A 443 -9.17 -8.45 33.14
CA LYS A 443 -9.39 -7.00 33.21
C LYS A 443 -9.12 -6.26 31.90
N ASN A 444 -8.82 -6.99 30.82
CA ASN A 444 -8.41 -6.43 29.53
C ASN A 444 -7.15 -5.54 29.62
N ILE A 445 -6.17 -5.93 30.44
CA ILE A 445 -4.91 -5.19 30.61
C ILE A 445 -3.76 -5.98 30.00
N ILE A 446 -2.95 -5.33 29.16
CA ILE A 446 -1.67 -5.86 28.67
C ILE A 446 -0.54 -4.97 29.19
N GLN A 447 0.52 -5.59 29.72
CA GLN A 447 1.70 -4.84 30.13
C GLN A 447 2.42 -4.27 28.90
N GLY A 448 2.65 -2.95 28.91
CA GLY A 448 3.31 -2.21 27.85
C GLY A 448 4.41 -1.30 28.38
N GLU A 449 5.50 -1.23 27.64
CA GLU A 449 6.62 -0.32 27.81
C GLU A 449 6.51 0.83 26.82
N PHE A 450 6.53 2.06 27.34
CA PHE A 450 6.42 3.27 26.55
C PHE A 450 7.82 3.69 26.07
N VAL A 451 8.04 3.58 24.76
CA VAL A 451 9.32 3.89 24.11
C VAL A 451 9.19 5.11 23.23
N SER A 452 10.28 5.85 23.01
CA SER A 452 10.29 7.01 22.12
C SER A 452 11.58 7.14 21.31
N VAL A 453 11.45 7.81 20.17
CA VAL A 453 12.56 8.22 19.31
C VAL A 453 12.28 9.61 18.74
N SER A 454 13.36 10.36 18.48
CA SER A 454 13.30 11.67 17.83
C SER A 454 13.96 11.54 16.47
N GLU A 455 13.22 11.85 15.41
CA GLU A 455 13.71 11.79 14.04
C GLU A 455 13.84 13.19 13.45
N ASP A 456 15.01 13.49 12.89
CA ASP A 456 15.25 14.71 12.14
C ASP A 456 14.90 14.51 10.67
N GLY A 457 14.27 15.52 10.06
CA GLY A 457 13.84 15.50 8.67
C GLY A 457 13.80 16.87 8.03
N THR A 458 13.65 16.86 6.70
CA THR A 458 13.50 18.07 5.90
C THR A 458 12.50 17.79 4.78
N ILE A 459 11.53 18.68 4.60
CA ILE A 459 10.53 18.59 3.54
C ILE A 459 10.30 19.97 2.94
N SER A 460 10.00 20.02 1.65
CA SER A 460 9.77 21.27 0.92
C SER A 460 8.51 21.17 0.06
N THR A 461 7.83 22.29 -0.15
CA THR A 461 6.63 22.38 -0.98
C THR A 461 6.63 23.67 -1.80
N GLN A 462 6.01 23.63 -2.99
CA GLN A 462 5.92 24.82 -3.85
C GLN A 462 5.00 25.86 -3.20
N SER A 463 5.36 27.12 -3.32
CA SER A 463 4.59 28.23 -2.80
C SER A 463 3.36 28.48 -3.68
N THR A 464 2.18 28.53 -3.07
CA THR A 464 0.90 28.65 -3.80
C THR A 464 0.26 30.02 -3.68
N GLY A 465 0.73 30.84 -2.72
CA GLY A 465 0.21 32.18 -2.52
C GLY A 465 0.54 33.10 -3.68
N LYS A 466 -0.38 34.03 -3.96
CA LYS A 466 -0.20 35.07 -4.97
C LYS A 466 -0.30 36.44 -4.32
N LYS A 467 0.56 37.36 -4.72
CA LYS A 467 0.56 38.74 -4.25
C LYS A 467 0.81 39.67 -5.43
N GLU A 468 -0.05 40.69 -5.58
CA GLU A 468 0.19 41.76 -6.55
C GLU A 468 1.14 42.81 -5.94
N VAL A 469 2.20 43.14 -6.67
CA VAL A 469 3.17 44.18 -6.32
C VAL A 469 3.33 45.15 -7.49
N GLY A 470 3.63 46.41 -7.19
CA GLY A 470 3.74 47.43 -8.22
C GLY A 470 3.76 48.83 -7.63
N THR A 471 3.59 49.82 -8.51
CA THR A 471 3.65 51.24 -8.17
C THR A 471 2.37 51.93 -8.62
N ASN A 472 1.92 52.91 -7.84
CA ASN A 472 0.78 53.76 -8.20
C ASN A 472 1.23 54.81 -9.23
N ALA A 473 0.41 55.06 -10.25
CA ALA A 473 0.67 56.14 -11.19
C ALA A 473 0.55 57.51 -10.51
N LYS A 474 1.43 58.44 -10.86
CA LYS A 474 1.46 59.80 -10.32
C LYS A 474 1.38 60.82 -11.44
N GLY A 475 0.77 61.95 -11.14
CA GLY A 475 0.58 63.05 -12.09
C GLY A 475 0.06 64.30 -11.42
N THR A 476 -0.24 65.31 -12.24
CA THR A 476 -0.82 66.57 -11.80
C THR A 476 -2.14 66.81 -12.51
N VAL A 477 -3.15 67.22 -11.75
CA VAL A 477 -4.44 67.64 -12.29
C VAL A 477 -4.66 69.12 -12.04
N THR A 478 -5.22 69.79 -13.03
CA THR A 478 -5.75 71.13 -12.91
C THR A 478 -7.22 71.01 -12.55
N VAL A 479 -7.59 71.48 -11.36
CA VAL A 479 -8.96 71.50 -10.85
C VAL A 479 -9.63 72.79 -11.29
N PHE A 480 -10.86 72.68 -11.78
CA PHE A 480 -11.71 73.77 -12.25
C PHE A 480 -12.93 73.89 -11.33
N ASN A 481 -13.18 75.09 -10.82
CA ASN A 481 -14.35 75.40 -10.01
C ASN A 481 -15.25 76.40 -10.74
N ASN A 482 -16.47 75.97 -11.08
CA ASN A 482 -17.50 76.82 -11.70
C ASN A 482 -18.53 77.37 -10.70
N ALA A 483 -18.32 77.20 -9.39
CA ALA A 483 -19.19 77.75 -8.35
C ALA A 483 -18.94 79.26 -8.13
N PRO A 484 -19.94 80.02 -7.63
CA PRO A 484 -19.79 81.44 -7.33
C PRO A 484 -18.91 81.73 -6.11
N SER A 485 -18.50 80.70 -5.35
CA SER A 485 -17.61 80.81 -4.18
C SER A 485 -16.39 79.91 -4.31
N SER A 486 -15.30 80.25 -3.61
CA SER A 486 -14.13 79.37 -3.50
C SER A 486 -14.51 78.06 -2.82
N GLN A 487 -13.93 76.95 -3.27
CA GLN A 487 -14.14 75.62 -2.70
C GLN A 487 -12.80 75.00 -2.33
N THR A 488 -12.75 74.34 -1.17
CA THR A 488 -11.55 73.66 -0.68
C THR A 488 -11.73 72.16 -0.79
N LEU A 489 -10.80 71.49 -1.46
CA LEU A 489 -10.70 70.04 -1.52
C LEU A 489 -9.66 69.60 -0.50
N SER A 490 -10.01 68.65 0.36
CA SER A 490 -9.06 68.07 1.30
C SER A 490 -8.05 67.17 0.58
N LYS A 491 -6.91 66.91 1.23
CA LYS A 491 -6.05 65.77 0.86
C LYS A 491 -6.89 64.49 0.81
N GLU A 492 -6.52 63.55 -0.05
CA GLU A 492 -7.19 62.26 -0.26
C GLU A 492 -8.62 62.35 -0.83
N THR A 493 -9.04 63.54 -1.28
CA THR A 493 -10.27 63.66 -2.09
C THR A 493 -10.15 62.77 -3.32
N THR A 494 -11.14 61.89 -3.53
CA THR A 494 -11.18 61.00 -4.70
C THR A 494 -11.62 61.79 -5.94
N ILE A 495 -10.83 61.69 -6.99
CA ILE A 495 -11.19 62.13 -8.34
C ILE A 495 -11.23 60.90 -9.25
N THR A 496 -12.26 60.78 -10.07
CA THR A 496 -12.47 59.61 -10.92
C THR A 496 -12.31 60.03 -12.37
N SER A 497 -11.42 59.37 -13.10
CA SER A 497 -11.17 59.65 -14.52
C SER A 497 -12.38 59.28 -15.39
N SER A 498 -12.41 59.77 -16.62
CA SER A 498 -13.46 59.44 -17.59
C SER A 498 -13.54 57.95 -17.95
N ASN A 499 -12.48 57.17 -17.69
CA ASN A 499 -12.48 55.70 -17.81
C ASN A 499 -12.77 54.97 -16.49
N GLY A 500 -13.26 55.67 -15.46
CA GLY A 500 -13.74 55.06 -14.22
C GLY A 500 -12.65 54.67 -13.21
N LEU A 501 -11.43 55.20 -13.34
CA LEU A 501 -10.32 54.89 -12.44
C LEU A 501 -10.15 55.98 -11.38
N ASP A 502 -9.95 55.55 -10.14
CA ASP A 502 -9.86 56.45 -8.98
C ASP A 502 -8.43 56.93 -8.70
N PHE A 503 -8.31 58.23 -8.47
CA PHE A 503 -7.10 58.92 -8.02
C PHE A 503 -7.42 59.73 -6.77
N THR A 504 -6.40 60.05 -5.99
CA THR A 504 -6.52 60.82 -4.74
C THR A 504 -5.60 62.02 -4.78
N LEU A 505 -6.06 63.16 -4.24
CA LEU A 505 -5.24 64.37 -4.15
C LEU A 505 -4.14 64.20 -3.09
N ASP A 506 -2.91 64.54 -3.43
CA ASP A 506 -1.77 64.39 -2.51
C ASP A 506 -1.75 65.48 -1.42
N LYS A 507 -2.43 66.60 -1.67
CA LYS A 507 -2.50 67.77 -0.78
C LYS A 507 -3.90 68.41 -0.83
N SER A 508 -4.25 69.13 0.23
CA SER A 508 -5.45 69.99 0.20
C SER A 508 -5.20 71.20 -0.69
N VAL A 509 -6.22 71.62 -1.43
CA VAL A 509 -6.16 72.76 -2.35
C VAL A 509 -7.44 73.57 -2.29
N THR A 510 -7.32 74.89 -2.26
CA THR A 510 -8.44 75.83 -2.37
C THR A 510 -8.48 76.39 -3.78
N VAL A 511 -9.61 76.20 -4.47
CA VAL A 511 -9.84 76.67 -5.83
C VAL A 511 -10.77 77.87 -5.78
N SER A 512 -10.32 79.01 -6.31
CA SER A 512 -11.10 80.25 -6.37
C SER A 512 -12.45 80.07 -7.07
N SER A 513 -13.39 80.98 -6.82
CA SER A 513 -14.69 81.01 -7.51
C SER A 513 -14.53 81.24 -9.01
N ALA A 514 -15.59 80.94 -9.77
CA ALA A 514 -15.70 81.39 -11.14
C ALA A 514 -15.81 82.93 -11.20
N SER A 515 -15.27 83.53 -12.26
CA SER A 515 -15.35 84.96 -12.54
C SER A 515 -16.03 85.21 -13.88
N GLY A 516 -16.87 86.24 -13.97
CA GLY A 516 -17.58 86.62 -15.20
C GLY A 516 -18.98 87.11 -14.90
N ASP A 517 -19.68 87.60 -15.93
CA ASP A 517 -21.06 88.05 -15.84
C ASP A 517 -21.98 87.22 -16.74
N ILE A 518 -23.30 87.43 -16.60
CA ILE A 518 -24.32 86.65 -17.31
C ILE A 518 -24.29 86.86 -18.84
N PHE A 519 -23.67 87.93 -19.33
CA PHE A 519 -23.59 88.28 -20.75
C PHE A 519 -22.30 87.76 -21.40
N SER A 520 -21.20 87.60 -20.65
CA SER A 520 -19.90 87.13 -21.16
C SER A 520 -19.64 85.63 -20.93
N GLY A 521 -20.42 84.99 -20.05
CA GLY A 521 -20.16 83.63 -19.57
C GLY A 521 -19.15 83.59 -18.41
N THR A 522 -19.06 82.44 -17.73
CA THR A 522 -18.18 82.24 -16.57
C THR A 522 -16.83 81.65 -16.98
N THR A 523 -15.75 82.18 -16.42
CA THR A 523 -14.42 81.56 -16.45
C THR A 523 -14.20 80.83 -15.12
N PRO A 524 -14.04 79.49 -15.13
CA PRO A 524 -13.81 78.72 -13.90
C PRO A 524 -12.51 79.14 -13.20
N GLY A 525 -12.52 79.17 -11.87
CA GLY A 525 -11.30 79.25 -11.07
C GLY A 525 -10.45 78.00 -11.30
N LYS A 526 -9.12 78.13 -11.33
CA LYS A 526 -8.20 77.04 -11.67
C LYS A 526 -7.08 76.92 -10.66
N THR A 527 -6.74 75.70 -10.26
CA THR A 527 -5.55 75.43 -9.46
C THR A 527 -5.02 74.04 -9.77
N SER A 528 -3.70 73.90 -9.91
CA SER A 528 -3.05 72.61 -10.14
C SER A 528 -2.63 71.95 -8.84
N VAL A 529 -2.83 70.64 -8.74
CA VAL A 529 -2.50 69.83 -7.56
C VAL A 529 -2.00 68.45 -8.01
N SER A 530 -1.07 67.88 -7.25
CA SER A 530 -0.58 66.52 -7.48
C SER A 530 -1.62 65.49 -7.05
N ALA A 531 -1.74 64.41 -7.81
CA ALA A 531 -2.61 63.30 -7.50
C ALA A 531 -1.91 61.96 -7.76
N THR A 532 -2.31 60.96 -6.98
CA THR A 532 -1.79 59.59 -7.05
C THR A 532 -2.95 58.61 -7.28
N ALA A 533 -2.76 57.65 -8.16
CA ALA A 533 -3.69 56.56 -8.39
C ALA A 533 -4.00 55.82 -7.09
N LYS A 534 -5.27 55.44 -6.88
CA LYS A 534 -5.68 54.76 -5.65
C LYS A 534 -5.19 53.31 -5.59
N GLN A 535 -5.00 52.67 -6.74
CA GLN A 535 -4.45 51.32 -6.86
C GLN A 535 -3.19 51.31 -7.74
N ILE A 536 -2.38 50.26 -7.59
CA ILE A 536 -1.27 49.96 -8.49
C ILE A 536 -1.81 49.45 -9.84
N GLY A 537 -1.09 49.70 -10.94
CA GLY A 537 -1.54 49.26 -12.26
C GLY A 537 -1.05 50.12 -13.41
N GLN A 538 -0.79 49.48 -14.56
CA GLN A 538 -0.47 50.20 -15.80
C GLN A 538 -1.71 50.90 -16.37
N GLU A 539 -2.90 50.39 -16.06
CA GLU A 539 -4.20 50.96 -16.41
C GLU A 539 -4.38 52.38 -15.86
N TYR A 540 -3.69 52.72 -14.77
CA TYR A 540 -3.69 54.06 -14.16
C TYR A 540 -2.72 55.05 -14.85
N ASN A 541 -1.94 54.62 -15.85
CA ASN A 541 -1.12 55.52 -16.68
C ASN A 541 -2.01 56.18 -17.74
N LEU A 542 -2.57 57.33 -17.40
CA LEU A 542 -3.52 58.06 -18.25
C LEU A 542 -2.82 59.05 -19.20
N PRO A 543 -3.26 59.18 -20.46
CA PRO A 543 -2.73 60.19 -21.37
C PRO A 543 -3.07 61.61 -20.89
N SER A 544 -2.36 62.61 -21.41
CA SER A 544 -2.69 64.02 -21.21
C SER A 544 -4.13 64.33 -21.66
N ASN A 545 -4.75 65.34 -21.06
CA ASN A 545 -6.12 65.80 -21.32
C ASN A 545 -7.24 64.83 -20.92
N THR A 546 -6.95 63.84 -20.08
CA THR A 546 -7.97 63.04 -19.41
C THR A 546 -8.77 63.91 -18.44
N LYS A 547 -10.09 63.77 -18.46
CA LYS A 547 -11.01 64.51 -17.59
C LYS A 547 -11.34 63.67 -16.37
N PHE A 548 -11.54 64.33 -15.25
CA PHE A 548 -11.86 63.72 -13.97
C PHE A 548 -13.08 64.40 -13.36
N SER A 549 -14.00 63.61 -12.81
CA SER A 549 -15.03 64.09 -11.90
C SER A 549 -14.50 64.12 -10.47
N ILE A 550 -15.01 65.05 -9.67
CA ILE A 550 -14.65 65.16 -8.25
C ILE A 550 -15.78 64.57 -7.43
N LEU A 551 -15.48 63.58 -6.59
CA LEU A 551 -16.48 62.90 -5.80
C LEU A 551 -17.22 63.92 -4.91
N GLY A 552 -18.56 63.94 -5.01
CA GLY A 552 -19.41 64.84 -4.22
C GLY A 552 -19.55 66.27 -4.75
N SER A 553 -19.06 66.58 -5.96
CA SER A 553 -19.26 67.89 -6.59
C SER A 553 -19.80 67.80 -8.02
N THR A 554 -20.81 68.61 -8.32
CA THR A 554 -21.35 68.81 -9.69
C THR A 554 -20.85 70.09 -10.34
N THR A 555 -20.21 70.98 -9.57
CA THR A 555 -19.71 72.30 -10.03
C THR A 555 -18.20 72.31 -10.23
N MET A 556 -17.50 71.22 -9.89
CA MET A 556 -16.05 71.08 -10.06
C MET A 556 -15.71 69.88 -10.93
N ALA A 557 -14.67 70.05 -11.74
CA ALA A 557 -14.08 68.98 -12.54
C ALA A 557 -12.56 69.16 -12.56
N ALA A 558 -11.81 68.13 -12.91
CA ALA A 558 -10.37 68.23 -13.07
C ALA A 558 -9.93 67.69 -14.43
N LYS A 559 -8.76 68.13 -14.90
CA LYS A 559 -8.14 67.65 -16.12
C LYS A 559 -6.63 67.57 -15.93
N ASN A 560 -5.98 66.53 -16.39
CA ASN A 560 -4.51 66.49 -16.39
C ASN A 560 -3.97 67.15 -17.67
N ASP A 561 -3.00 68.04 -17.53
CA ASP A 561 -2.34 68.64 -18.69
C ASP A 561 -1.18 67.76 -19.20
N ASN A 562 -0.53 67.02 -18.30
CA ASN A 562 0.51 66.02 -18.61
C ASN A 562 0.04 64.59 -18.29
N PRO A 563 0.56 63.54 -18.96
CA PRO A 563 0.18 62.16 -18.68
C PRO A 563 0.46 61.74 -17.22
N PHE A 564 -0.39 60.86 -16.68
CA PHE A 564 -0.06 60.09 -15.49
C PHE A 564 0.87 58.95 -15.87
N SER A 565 1.89 58.72 -15.05
CA SER A 565 2.93 57.73 -15.35
C SER A 565 3.45 57.06 -14.09
N GLY A 566 4.24 56.00 -14.27
CA GLY A 566 4.85 55.26 -13.16
C GLY A 566 3.95 54.20 -12.54
N GLY A 567 2.75 53.97 -13.05
CA GLY A 567 1.87 52.88 -12.67
C GLY A 567 2.38 51.53 -13.19
N THR A 568 2.58 50.56 -12.30
CA THR A 568 2.98 49.19 -12.65
C THR A 568 2.22 48.18 -11.79
N LYS A 569 2.01 46.95 -12.28
CA LYS A 569 1.45 45.82 -11.53
C LYS A 569 2.07 44.53 -12.04
N LYS A 570 2.53 43.68 -11.12
CA LYS A 570 3.10 42.37 -11.36
C LYS A 570 2.57 41.41 -10.30
N GLU A 571 2.15 40.22 -10.71
CA GLU A 571 1.84 39.12 -9.80
C GLU A 571 3.14 38.38 -9.43
N ILE A 572 3.36 38.16 -8.14
CA ILE A 572 4.47 37.36 -7.61
C ILE A 572 3.92 36.19 -6.78
N THR A 573 4.66 35.09 -6.78
CA THR A 573 4.36 33.93 -5.94
C THR A 573 4.94 34.16 -4.55
N VAL A 574 4.14 33.89 -3.53
CA VAL A 574 4.50 34.05 -2.12
C VAL A 574 4.12 32.82 -1.31
N VAL A 575 4.80 32.59 -0.19
CA VAL A 575 4.46 31.51 0.74
C VAL A 575 3.09 31.74 1.35
N SER A 576 2.18 30.77 1.20
CA SER A 576 0.83 30.81 1.79
C SER A 576 0.81 30.17 3.18
N LYS A 577 -0.27 30.43 3.94
CA LYS A 577 -0.49 29.74 5.22
C LYS A 577 -0.74 28.24 5.04
N ASP A 578 -1.37 27.88 3.92
CA ASP A 578 -1.68 26.50 3.59
C ASP A 578 -0.39 25.72 3.26
N ASP A 579 0.60 26.37 2.63
CA ASP A 579 1.92 25.79 2.37
C ASP A 579 2.62 25.41 3.69
N ILE A 580 2.59 26.30 4.69
CA ILE A 580 3.16 26.06 6.01
C ILE A 580 2.39 24.95 6.76
N ALA A 581 1.06 24.97 6.71
CA ALA A 581 0.22 23.94 7.34
C ALA A 581 0.50 22.55 6.74
N LYS A 582 0.60 22.49 5.40
CA LYS A 582 0.95 21.26 4.67
C LYS A 582 2.30 20.71 5.10
N LEU A 583 3.34 21.54 5.19
CA LEU A 583 4.67 21.09 5.64
C LEU A 583 4.64 20.53 7.08
N LEU A 584 3.87 21.13 7.98
CA LEU A 584 3.71 20.65 9.36
C LEU A 584 2.94 19.33 9.44
N GLU A 585 2.01 19.08 8.51
CA GLU A 585 1.27 17.81 8.44
C GLU A 585 2.12 16.70 7.80
N ASP A 586 2.89 17.03 6.77
CA ASP A 586 3.62 16.06 5.95
C ASP A 586 4.94 15.62 6.59
N LEU A 587 5.62 16.49 7.36
CA LEU A 587 6.90 16.14 8.00
C LEU A 587 6.78 14.90 8.93
N PRO A 588 5.82 14.81 9.87
CA PRO A 588 5.65 13.60 10.66
C PRO A 588 5.36 12.36 9.82
N LYS A 589 4.50 12.46 8.78
CA LYS A 589 4.15 11.33 7.89
C LYS A 589 5.39 10.78 7.18
N ASN A 590 6.25 11.67 6.68
CA ASN A 590 7.48 11.30 5.98
C ASN A 590 8.48 10.56 6.89
N LEU A 591 8.49 10.88 8.19
CA LEU A 591 9.42 10.30 9.16
C LEU A 591 8.89 9.03 9.85
N GLU A 592 7.65 8.61 9.60
CA GLU A 592 7.02 7.46 10.29
C GLU A 592 7.79 6.16 10.10
N GLN A 593 8.24 5.84 8.88
CA GLN A 593 8.91 4.57 8.63
C GLN A 593 10.27 4.52 9.35
N LYS A 594 11.04 5.60 9.27
CA LYS A 594 12.33 5.72 9.96
C LYS A 594 12.15 5.56 11.47
N ALA A 595 11.14 6.22 12.04
CA ALA A 595 10.81 6.09 13.45
C ALA A 595 10.37 4.67 13.85
N LYS A 596 9.62 3.94 12.99
CA LYS A 596 9.26 2.54 13.23
C LYS A 596 10.51 1.65 13.27
N ASP A 597 11.41 1.84 12.31
CA ASP A 597 12.64 1.04 12.20
C ASP A 597 13.55 1.29 13.43
N ASP A 598 13.73 2.55 13.83
CA ASP A 598 14.59 2.91 14.95
C ASP A 598 13.96 2.59 16.33
N LEU A 599 12.63 2.66 16.48
CA LEU A 599 11.96 2.10 17.65
C LEU A 599 12.13 0.58 17.72
N SER A 600 12.00 -0.13 16.60
CA SER A 600 12.11 -1.59 16.57
C SER A 600 13.50 -2.06 17.00
N LYS A 601 14.57 -1.32 16.65
CA LYS A 601 15.94 -1.58 17.11
C LYS A 601 16.16 -1.35 18.61
N LYS A 602 15.32 -0.55 19.27
CA LYS A 602 15.39 -0.30 20.72
C LYS A 602 14.63 -1.33 21.55
N VAL A 603 13.81 -2.16 20.91
CA VAL A 603 12.99 -3.17 21.56
C VAL A 603 13.75 -4.50 21.56
N SER A 604 13.71 -5.22 22.69
CA SER A 604 14.36 -6.53 22.83
C SER A 604 13.59 -7.64 22.08
N ASP A 605 14.29 -8.73 21.69
CA ASP A 605 13.73 -9.82 20.87
C ASP A 605 12.51 -10.53 21.47
N ASP A 606 12.33 -10.47 22.80
CA ASP A 606 11.20 -11.02 23.54
C ASP A 606 9.94 -10.14 23.47
N LYS A 607 10.06 -8.93 22.91
CA LYS A 607 8.99 -7.93 22.80
C LYS A 607 8.61 -7.66 21.35
N VAL A 608 7.45 -7.04 21.19
CA VAL A 608 6.89 -6.60 19.91
C VAL A 608 6.44 -5.15 20.07
N LEU A 609 6.78 -4.31 19.12
CA LEU A 609 6.30 -2.94 19.04
C LEU A 609 4.88 -2.93 18.45
N LEU A 610 3.95 -2.18 19.04
CA LEU A 610 2.65 -1.97 18.41
C LEU A 610 2.82 -1.31 17.03
N PRO A 611 2.00 -1.68 16.04
CA PRO A 611 2.13 -1.21 14.65
C PRO A 611 1.82 0.29 14.47
N VAL A 612 1.40 0.96 15.54
CA VAL A 612 0.89 2.33 15.56
C VAL A 612 1.61 3.17 16.61
N PHE A 613 1.82 4.44 16.30
CA PHE A 613 2.36 5.41 17.26
C PHE A 613 1.26 5.93 18.18
N ILE A 614 1.60 6.11 19.46
CA ILE A 614 0.70 6.74 20.43
C ILE A 614 0.82 8.26 20.43
N SER A 615 1.94 8.81 19.95
CA SER A 615 2.14 10.25 19.82
C SER A 615 3.09 10.58 18.67
N ARG A 616 2.83 11.72 18.01
CA ARG A 616 3.62 12.27 16.91
C ARG A 616 3.69 13.78 17.12
N THR A 617 4.80 14.25 17.67
CA THR A 617 4.91 15.66 18.07
C THR A 617 6.15 16.30 17.47
N ILE A 618 5.96 17.41 16.76
CA ILE A 618 7.08 18.19 16.22
C ILE A 618 7.75 18.92 17.38
N SER A 619 8.99 18.55 17.69
CA SER A 619 9.78 19.10 18.79
C SER A 619 10.64 20.29 18.36
N LYS A 620 11.04 20.34 17.09
CA LYS A 620 11.76 21.47 16.48
C LYS A 620 11.19 21.77 15.10
N LYS A 621 11.10 23.06 14.77
CA LYS A 621 10.66 23.57 13.47
C LYS A 621 11.50 24.77 13.08
N ASP A 622 12.00 24.76 11.86
CA ASP A 622 12.80 25.82 11.25
C ASP A 622 12.38 25.95 9.77
N PHE A 623 11.81 27.09 9.41
CA PHE A 623 11.39 27.38 8.05
C PHE A 623 12.43 28.29 7.38
N ASP A 624 12.77 28.01 6.12
CA ASP A 624 13.67 28.86 5.34
C ASP A 624 13.01 30.15 4.82
N LYS A 625 11.68 30.23 4.89
CA LYS A 625 10.82 31.34 4.47
C LYS A 625 9.63 31.51 5.38
N ASP A 626 9.24 32.76 5.60
CA ASP A 626 8.04 33.12 6.36
C ASP A 626 6.82 33.25 5.44
N THR A 627 5.63 33.19 6.05
CA THR A 627 4.37 33.43 5.32
C THR A 627 4.37 34.83 4.70
N GLY A 628 4.11 34.90 3.39
CA GLY A 628 4.08 36.15 2.61
C GLY A 628 5.41 36.55 1.96
N ASP A 629 6.49 35.81 2.23
CA ASP A 629 7.77 35.99 1.53
C ASP A 629 7.65 35.60 0.05
N GLU A 630 8.32 36.36 -0.83
CA GLU A 630 8.45 36.01 -2.24
C GLU A 630 9.41 34.83 -2.40
N ALA A 631 8.85 33.67 -2.69
CA ALA A 631 9.59 32.44 -2.93
C ALA A 631 8.77 31.51 -3.83
N LYS A 632 9.48 30.68 -4.62
CA LYS A 632 8.85 29.60 -5.39
C LYS A 632 8.59 28.36 -4.53
N GLN A 633 9.36 28.19 -3.47
CA GLN A 633 9.34 27.02 -2.60
C GLN A 633 9.61 27.45 -1.17
N VAL A 634 9.03 26.73 -0.22
CA VAL A 634 9.33 26.83 1.22
C VAL A 634 9.73 25.46 1.74
N THR A 635 10.71 25.44 2.65
CA THR A 635 11.30 24.24 3.26
C THR A 635 11.13 24.30 4.77
N LEU A 636 10.71 23.18 5.34
CA LEU A 636 10.69 22.93 6.78
C LEU A 636 11.78 21.93 7.14
N LYS A 637 12.71 22.36 8.00
CA LYS A 637 13.61 21.49 8.75
C LYS A 637 13.04 21.28 10.15
N GLY A 638 12.94 20.05 10.60
CA GLY A 638 12.35 19.78 11.90
C GLY A 638 12.74 18.45 12.49
N SER A 639 12.43 18.32 13.78
CA SER A 639 12.58 17.10 14.55
C SER A 639 11.20 16.65 15.02
N VAL A 640 10.88 15.37 14.85
CA VAL A 640 9.60 14.79 15.25
C VAL A 640 9.84 13.70 16.28
N ASN A 641 9.22 13.85 17.45
CA ASN A 641 9.20 12.85 18.50
C ASN A 641 8.05 11.87 18.26
N PHE A 642 8.40 10.60 18.11
CA PHE A 642 7.47 9.48 17.99
C PHE A 642 7.44 8.68 19.28
N GLY A 643 6.24 8.50 19.84
CA GLY A 643 5.99 7.61 20.97
C GLY A 643 5.36 6.30 20.49
N GLY A 644 5.84 5.17 21.02
CA GLY A 644 5.30 3.83 20.76
C GLY A 644 5.13 3.03 22.05
N ILE A 645 4.50 1.86 21.94
CA ILE A 645 4.36 0.89 23.02
C ILE A 645 4.95 -0.44 22.56
N ALA A 646 5.85 -1.00 23.36
CA ALA A 646 6.33 -2.37 23.21
C ALA A 646 5.71 -3.27 24.27
N TYR A 647 5.35 -4.49 23.93
CA TYR A 647 4.78 -5.48 24.86
C TYR A 647 5.48 -6.83 24.68
N LYS A 648 5.49 -7.68 25.71
CA LYS A 648 6.14 -9.00 25.60
C LYS A 648 5.29 -9.97 24.78
N LYS A 649 5.95 -10.84 24.01
CA LYS A 649 5.29 -11.91 23.26
C LYS A 649 4.45 -12.80 24.19
N SER A 650 5.00 -13.20 25.33
CA SER A 650 4.31 -14.01 26.34
C SER A 650 3.01 -13.39 26.85
N ASP A 651 3.02 -12.08 27.11
CA ASP A 651 1.85 -11.34 27.58
C ASP A 651 0.73 -11.35 26.53
N SER A 652 1.09 -11.13 25.27
CA SER A 652 0.13 -11.21 24.16
C SER A 652 -0.43 -12.62 23.95
N THR A 653 0.39 -13.66 24.11
CA THR A 653 -0.06 -15.06 24.03
C THR A 653 -1.01 -15.42 25.16
N SER A 654 -0.71 -15.03 26.41
CA SER A 654 -1.60 -15.25 27.55
C SER A 654 -2.93 -14.52 27.36
N PHE A 655 -2.88 -13.30 26.86
CA PHE A 655 -4.08 -12.51 26.56
C PHE A 655 -4.92 -13.13 25.44
N ALA A 656 -4.30 -13.50 24.31
CA ALA A 656 -4.96 -14.11 23.17
C ALA A 656 -5.64 -15.43 23.54
N ASN A 657 -4.94 -16.31 24.29
CA ASN A 657 -5.50 -17.58 24.74
C ASN A 657 -6.74 -17.39 25.61
N GLU A 658 -6.74 -16.43 26.55
CA GLU A 658 -7.91 -16.19 27.39
C GLU A 658 -9.06 -15.54 26.59
N LEU A 659 -8.74 -14.59 25.71
CA LEU A 659 -9.75 -13.91 24.88
C LEU A 659 -10.45 -14.89 23.93
N LEU A 660 -9.71 -15.83 23.34
CA LEU A 660 -10.20 -16.78 22.34
C LEU A 660 -10.73 -18.08 22.96
N LYS A 661 -10.50 -18.33 24.26
CA LYS A 661 -10.92 -19.55 24.99
C LYS A 661 -12.38 -19.95 24.80
N THR A 662 -13.29 -18.97 24.67
CA THR A 662 -14.73 -19.20 24.49
C THR A 662 -15.11 -19.53 23.04
N SER A 663 -14.20 -19.31 22.10
CA SER A 663 -14.41 -19.41 20.66
C SER A 663 -13.63 -20.58 20.04
N ILE A 664 -12.85 -21.31 20.84
CA ILE A 664 -12.03 -22.44 20.41
C ILE A 664 -12.46 -23.73 21.13
N SER A 665 -12.36 -24.87 20.44
CA SER A 665 -12.60 -26.18 21.04
C SER A 665 -11.45 -26.55 22.01
N ALA A 666 -11.73 -27.41 22.99
CA ALA A 666 -10.80 -27.70 24.10
C ALA A 666 -9.47 -28.39 23.68
N ASP A 667 -9.44 -28.89 22.45
CA ASP A 667 -8.35 -29.57 21.77
C ASP A 667 -7.48 -28.64 20.89
N LEU A 668 -7.78 -27.33 20.85
CA LEU A 668 -7.01 -26.31 20.13
C LEU A 668 -6.38 -25.29 21.08
N THR A 669 -5.28 -24.66 20.65
CA THR A 669 -4.60 -23.55 21.34
C THR A 669 -4.07 -22.55 20.32
N VAL A 670 -3.78 -21.32 20.74
CA VAL A 670 -3.20 -20.28 19.87
C VAL A 670 -1.69 -20.51 19.75
N ASP A 671 -1.16 -20.52 18.53
CA ASP A 671 0.29 -20.56 18.29
C ASP A 671 0.94 -19.26 18.80
N PRO A 672 1.86 -19.30 19.78
CA PRO A 672 2.55 -18.12 20.29
C PRO A 672 3.32 -17.34 19.23
N ASN A 673 3.76 -17.99 18.15
CA ASN A 673 4.56 -17.36 17.11
C ASN A 673 3.72 -16.68 16.02
N ASN A 674 2.42 -16.94 15.97
CA ASN A 674 1.53 -16.47 14.90
C ASN A 674 0.32 -15.71 15.48
N ILE A 675 0.64 -14.69 16.30
CA ILE A 675 -0.33 -13.74 16.88
C ILE A 675 -0.08 -12.38 16.24
N LYS A 676 -1.08 -11.87 15.52
CA LYS A 676 -1.06 -10.52 14.92
C LYS A 676 -2.04 -9.63 15.69
N ILE A 677 -1.56 -8.47 16.15
CA ILE A 677 -2.41 -7.45 16.80
C ILE A 677 -2.64 -6.32 15.81
N LYS A 678 -3.91 -6.13 15.41
CA LYS A 678 -4.36 -4.93 14.71
C LYS A 678 -4.94 -3.96 15.73
N VAL A 679 -4.67 -2.67 15.57
CA VAL A 679 -5.05 -1.64 16.54
C VAL A 679 -5.98 -0.63 15.87
N LYS A 680 -7.12 -0.33 16.49
CA LYS A 680 -8.08 0.72 16.10
C LYS A 680 -8.34 1.66 17.28
N ASP A 681 -8.61 2.93 16.99
CA ASP A 681 -9.02 3.95 17.97
C ASP A 681 -8.05 4.09 19.16
N ILE A 682 -6.87 4.66 18.95
CA ILE A 682 -5.92 4.93 20.03
C ILE A 682 -6.35 6.19 20.79
N LYS A 683 -6.63 6.04 22.08
CA LYS A 683 -6.85 7.18 22.98
C LYS A 683 -5.82 7.12 24.10
N GLU A 684 -4.92 8.11 24.10
CA GLU A 684 -4.01 8.30 25.22
C GLU A 684 -4.77 8.94 26.39
N ASN A 685 -4.75 8.28 27.55
CA ASN A 685 -5.25 8.86 28.78
C ASN A 685 -4.10 9.50 29.58
N LYS A 686 -4.44 10.55 30.34
CA LYS A 686 -3.55 11.12 31.35
C LYS A 686 -3.27 10.05 32.41
N ASN A 687 -2.17 9.29 32.26
CA ASN A 687 -1.50 8.42 33.26
C ASN A 687 -0.54 7.37 32.64
N LYS A 688 -0.04 7.54 31.40
CA LYS A 688 0.70 6.47 30.66
C LYS A 688 -0.12 5.18 30.56
N GLU A 689 -1.42 5.35 30.31
CA GLU A 689 -2.33 4.27 29.97
C GLU A 689 -2.92 4.59 28.61
N VAL A 690 -2.90 3.61 27.71
CA VAL A 690 -3.46 3.75 26.37
C VAL A 690 -4.57 2.74 26.22
N ASN A 691 -5.78 3.26 26.04
CA ASN A 691 -6.95 2.43 25.80
C ASN A 691 -7.20 2.39 24.29
N THR A 692 -7.34 1.19 23.75
CA THR A 692 -7.51 0.97 22.31
C THR A 692 -8.29 -0.30 22.03
N ASN A 693 -9.03 -0.31 20.92
CA ASN A 693 -9.67 -1.51 20.42
C ASN A 693 -8.63 -2.31 19.65
N ILE A 694 -8.25 -3.47 20.17
CA ILE A 694 -7.36 -4.38 19.44
C ILE A 694 -8.15 -5.53 18.84
N THR A 695 -7.84 -5.87 17.59
CA THR A 695 -8.23 -7.13 16.98
C THR A 695 -7.04 -8.06 17.05
N ILE A 696 -7.16 -9.10 17.87
CA ILE A 696 -6.16 -10.15 17.97
C ILE A 696 -6.52 -11.23 16.95
N VAL A 697 -5.63 -11.46 16.01
CA VAL A 697 -5.70 -12.57 15.05
C VAL A 697 -4.70 -13.63 15.51
N GLY A 698 -5.20 -14.82 15.84
CA GLY A 698 -4.38 -15.94 16.28
C GLY A 698 -4.59 -17.15 15.38
N THR A 699 -3.50 -17.81 14.99
CA THR A 699 -3.56 -19.12 14.32
C THR A 699 -3.79 -20.20 15.37
N LEU A 700 -4.85 -20.97 15.20
CA LEU A 700 -5.18 -22.12 16.05
C LEU A 700 -4.38 -23.34 15.58
N VAL A 701 -3.85 -24.06 16.55
CA VAL A 701 -3.13 -25.33 16.37
C VAL A 701 -3.63 -26.37 17.37
N PRO A 702 -3.56 -27.67 17.05
CA PRO A 702 -3.90 -28.73 17.98
C PRO A 702 -3.06 -28.65 19.26
N LYS A 703 -3.71 -28.88 20.40
CA LYS A 703 -3.06 -29.04 21.67
C LYS A 703 -2.36 -30.40 21.73
N ILE A 704 -1.05 -30.39 21.54
CA ILE A 704 -0.23 -31.60 21.47
C ILE A 704 0.37 -31.92 22.83
N ASP A 705 0.03 -33.09 23.37
CA ASP A 705 0.74 -33.71 24.48
C ASP A 705 1.71 -34.74 23.91
N GLU A 706 2.97 -34.31 23.72
CA GLU A 706 4.02 -35.12 23.10
C GLU A 706 4.28 -36.43 23.85
N GLU A 707 4.22 -36.40 25.19
CA GLU A 707 4.44 -37.60 26.00
C GLU A 707 3.32 -38.62 25.82
N LYS A 708 2.07 -38.16 25.77
CA LYS A 708 0.91 -39.03 25.58
C LYS A 708 0.89 -39.61 24.17
N LEU A 709 1.15 -38.79 23.16
CA LEU A 709 1.13 -39.20 21.75
C LEU A 709 2.29 -40.16 21.43
N SER A 710 3.51 -39.87 21.89
CA SER A 710 4.66 -40.75 21.69
C SER A 710 4.42 -42.15 22.26
N LYS A 711 3.84 -42.26 23.46
CA LYS A 711 3.43 -43.54 24.06
C LYS A 711 2.36 -44.26 23.23
N GLN A 712 1.40 -43.52 22.68
CA GLN A 712 0.34 -44.11 21.86
C GLN A 712 0.86 -44.67 20.53
N ILE A 713 1.84 -44.05 19.88
CA ILE A 713 2.34 -44.47 18.55
C ILE A 713 3.55 -45.41 18.59
N SER A 714 4.23 -45.52 19.74
CA SER A 714 5.42 -46.38 19.91
C SER A 714 5.19 -47.83 19.48
N GLY A 715 6.15 -48.42 18.76
CA GLY A 715 6.10 -49.80 18.27
C GLY A 715 5.09 -50.09 17.13
N LYS A 716 4.30 -49.10 16.71
CA LYS A 716 3.34 -49.25 15.60
C LYS A 716 4.03 -49.17 14.24
N SER A 717 3.39 -49.74 13.21
CA SER A 717 3.76 -49.49 11.82
C SER A 717 3.50 -48.04 11.43
N PHE A 718 4.25 -47.51 10.48
CA PHE A 718 4.12 -46.13 10.01
C PHE A 718 2.67 -45.80 9.64
N LYS A 719 2.05 -46.62 8.78
CA LYS A 719 0.63 -46.50 8.42
C LYS A 719 -0.32 -46.38 9.61
N LYS A 720 -0.08 -47.14 10.69
CA LYS A 720 -0.95 -47.13 11.87
C LYS A 720 -0.67 -45.95 12.79
N ALA A 721 0.56 -45.43 12.77
CA ALA A 721 0.91 -44.19 13.46
C ALA A 721 0.32 -42.99 12.73
N GLU A 722 0.46 -42.93 11.40
CA GLU A 722 -0.18 -41.95 10.50
C GLU A 722 -1.70 -41.91 10.75
N GLU A 723 -2.41 -43.05 10.66
CA GLU A 723 -3.86 -43.14 10.93
C GLU A 723 -4.29 -42.65 12.33
N ILE A 724 -3.40 -42.65 13.33
CA ILE A 724 -3.70 -42.14 14.69
C ILE A 724 -3.48 -40.63 14.74
N LEU A 725 -2.41 -40.16 14.11
CA LEU A 725 -1.97 -38.77 14.16
C LEU A 725 -2.82 -37.88 13.24
N GLU A 726 -3.25 -38.40 12.08
CA GLU A 726 -4.18 -37.73 11.16
C GLU A 726 -5.59 -37.55 11.73
N ARG A 727 -5.95 -38.25 12.82
CA ARG A 727 -7.22 -38.03 13.54
C ARG A 727 -7.19 -36.81 14.45
N LEU A 728 -6.02 -36.22 14.69
CA LEU A 728 -5.92 -34.99 15.45
C LEU A 728 -6.50 -33.83 14.62
N PRO A 729 -7.18 -32.87 15.26
CA PRO A 729 -7.75 -31.74 14.54
C PRO A 729 -6.65 -30.96 13.82
N GLN A 730 -6.95 -30.52 12.60
CA GLN A 730 -6.07 -29.70 11.76
C GLN A 730 -4.76 -30.37 11.31
N VAL A 731 -4.54 -31.67 11.57
CA VAL A 731 -3.39 -32.39 11.01
C VAL A 731 -3.72 -32.85 9.58
N SER A 732 -2.98 -32.33 8.61
CA SER A 732 -3.15 -32.63 7.18
C SER A 732 -2.15 -33.65 6.64
N GLY A 733 -1.05 -33.87 7.38
CA GLY A 733 -0.05 -34.87 7.02
C GLY A 733 0.89 -35.21 8.16
N VAL A 734 1.56 -36.34 8.01
CA VAL A 734 2.49 -36.87 9.01
C VAL A 734 3.75 -37.38 8.32
N ASP A 735 4.89 -36.75 8.61
CA ASP A 735 6.19 -37.21 8.10
C ASP A 735 6.93 -38.00 9.18
N ILE A 736 7.19 -39.28 8.92
CA ILE A 736 7.91 -40.16 9.83
C ILE A 736 9.32 -40.44 9.29
N ASN A 737 10.33 -39.95 10.01
CA ASN A 737 11.74 -40.15 9.68
C ASN A 737 12.43 -41.00 10.74
N LEU A 738 13.12 -42.07 10.32
CA LEU A 738 13.99 -42.88 11.19
C LEU A 738 15.44 -42.45 11.04
N SER A 739 16.19 -42.45 12.15
CA SER A 739 17.64 -42.17 12.12
C SER A 739 18.42 -43.20 11.31
N PHE A 740 17.98 -44.47 11.34
CA PHE A 740 18.54 -45.53 10.49
C PHE A 740 17.40 -46.23 9.74
N ASN A 741 17.43 -46.17 8.41
CA ASN A 741 16.48 -46.84 7.53
C ASN A 741 17.18 -48.03 6.86
N ILE A 742 16.91 -49.26 7.34
CA ILE A 742 17.50 -50.49 6.78
C ILE A 742 16.56 -51.03 5.69
N PRO A 743 17.06 -51.21 4.45
CA PRO A 743 16.27 -51.86 3.39
C PRO A 743 15.75 -53.23 3.85
N PHE A 744 14.53 -53.58 3.44
CA PHE A 744 13.86 -54.86 3.74
C PHE A 744 13.42 -55.08 5.21
N PHE A 745 13.67 -54.14 6.14
CA PHE A 745 13.09 -54.18 7.49
C PHE A 745 11.66 -53.60 7.51
N PRO A 746 10.77 -54.08 8.40
CA PRO A 746 9.42 -53.53 8.52
C PRO A 746 9.46 -52.07 8.98
N LYS A 747 8.78 -51.18 8.24
CA LYS A 747 8.62 -49.76 8.56
C LYS A 747 7.78 -49.57 9.83
N ARG A 748 8.45 -49.48 10.98
CA ARG A 748 7.86 -49.35 12.32
C ARG A 748 8.58 -48.30 13.15
N LEU A 749 7.82 -47.66 14.04
CA LEU A 749 8.37 -46.78 15.05
C LEU A 749 9.09 -47.59 16.16
N PRO A 750 10.10 -47.00 16.81
CA PRO A 750 10.76 -47.59 17.98
C PRO A 750 9.75 -47.99 19.07
N PHE A 751 10.02 -49.08 19.78
CA PHE A 751 9.15 -49.53 20.88
C PHE A 751 9.24 -48.64 22.13
N SER A 752 10.34 -47.89 22.29
CA SER A 752 10.53 -46.94 23.37
C SER A 752 9.99 -45.56 22.97
N SER A 753 9.01 -45.03 23.72
CA SER A 753 8.46 -43.69 23.46
C SER A 753 9.47 -42.57 23.62
N LYS A 754 10.53 -42.77 24.42
CA LYS A 754 11.63 -41.82 24.56
C LYS A 754 12.45 -41.64 23.28
N ASN A 755 12.35 -42.59 22.35
CA ASN A 755 13.03 -42.54 21.06
C ASN A 755 12.15 -41.97 19.95
N VAL A 756 10.94 -41.48 20.27
CA VAL A 756 10.02 -40.86 19.31
C VAL A 756 9.88 -39.40 19.68
N LYS A 757 10.40 -38.50 18.83
CA LYS A 757 10.22 -37.05 18.98
C LYS A 757 9.11 -36.58 18.06
N ILE A 758 8.14 -35.83 18.60
CA ILE A 758 7.04 -35.26 17.83
C ILE A 758 7.28 -33.76 17.71
N THR A 759 7.13 -33.20 16.52
CA THR A 759 7.24 -31.77 16.26
C THR A 759 6.12 -31.32 15.34
N THR A 760 5.71 -30.07 15.45
CA THR A 760 4.65 -29.48 14.62
C THR A 760 5.24 -28.56 13.57
N LYS A 761 4.72 -28.64 12.35
CA LYS A 761 4.99 -27.72 11.25
C LYS A 761 3.65 -27.18 10.76
N ILE A 762 3.48 -25.87 10.76
CA ILE A 762 2.28 -25.24 10.22
C ILE A 762 2.49 -25.08 8.71
N ASN A 763 1.54 -25.55 7.91
CA ASN A 763 1.51 -25.27 6.48
C ASN A 763 1.13 -23.80 6.31
N GLY A 764 2.01 -23.05 5.63
CA GLY A 764 1.98 -21.59 5.54
C GLY A 764 0.86 -21.06 4.66
#